data_AF-A0A1C4TZ63-F1
#
_entry.id   AF-A0A1C4TZ63-F1
#
_cell.length_a   1.000
_cell.length_b   1.000
_cell.length_c   1.000
_cell.angle_alpha   90.00
_cell.angle_beta   90.00
_cell.angle_gamma   90.00
#
_symmetry.space_group_name_H-M   'P 1'
#
loop_
_entity.id
_entity.type
_entity.pdbx_description
1 polymer ?
#
loop_
_entity_poly.entity_id
_entity_poly.type
_entity_poly.pdbx_seq_one_letter_code
_entity_poly.pdbx_strand_id
1 'polypeptide(L)'
;MDTYDPEQALRDVITTVRGWCERGGDTLNEIDGRDFVNRVSMVCGWAPDGTGPALLTALNDPAGPYELASPQIELLPDATRRAEELGAAVAALNGDGADDDRRAAAAMTVIDNLPRLPRSRDTPWDVARGEIWERAKQLLTVQPVRARQLVFDALTVPGQDSDGRNGLIRALCSAGGLTGSGWLDRLGGQAWLGFGRWSASLVSFTRESLQAEYLAGRSHPAALATWRRTRIERVYSDMGDKDEAMWPTVNVGEQWADRAVADIEAMPQERRSEWQALLAHCLLGADKARPTAAWQKSTRVLLDAVGVDEFTDRLDDWLPLVGLPRSLPLRMTTCCPGHSDDFPPRLADRHNVGVLWGLLWARAMCPPSEETLRSLGHIAERAARKVPGHGPSSPKLANVAVAVLVDTDHPAALAQLARLASRLTYKSTLRIVEKGLTTHAEALGIGREDVEEMALPGFGLPLADKLGDSSYEVEVRGVDAVVVWRNSDGKVVKAPPAQVRKDHGEELKELKATVADIGATLTGTRDRLEGLLRRDRTWTVEQWRERFLDHPLARILARRLIWTVDGVACCWGGDALRTVDDTVLEPAGDATVRLWHPVDDPAAVLAWREFLARRTITQPFKQAHREQYLLTDAERTTGTYSNRFAAHIVRQHRLIALLSRRGWSHVRHRNDGASYQDPWLALPDWGLRAVLHIAGIEDQGDDLMFDTMGTDQLVFVRGERTPVPLEEVPAVVLSEVMRDVDLFVAAAGVGNDPNWYDGGPQGRYRDYWSQSSFGDLTPTARTRREVLAELIPRLAIANRCTFTDRFLEVRGDLHTYRIHCGSGNILIAPDDRYLCIIPDSAKAKEPEMFLPFEGDSRLGEIISKALLLAADKKIKDPVILHQLAP
;
A
#
# COMPACT_ATOMS: atom_id res chain seq x y z
N MET A 1 -6.11 -12.52 55.48
CA MET A 1 -7.43 -13.00 55.98
C MET A 1 -7.82 -12.41 57.32
N ASP A 2 -6.94 -11.72 58.05
CA ASP A 2 -7.29 -11.14 59.37
C ASP A 2 -8.41 -10.08 59.32
N THR A 3 -8.79 -9.62 58.13
CA THR A 3 -9.88 -8.65 57.89
C THR A 3 -11.04 -9.21 57.03
N TYR A 4 -11.02 -10.51 56.69
CA TYR A 4 -12.10 -11.12 55.91
C TYR A 4 -13.19 -11.66 56.83
N ASP A 5 -14.32 -10.95 56.90
CA ASP A 5 -15.53 -11.42 57.57
C ASP A 5 -16.51 -11.99 56.54
N PRO A 6 -16.59 -13.33 56.39
CA PRO A 6 -17.46 -13.95 55.39
C PRO A 6 -18.95 -13.77 55.70
N GLU A 7 -19.34 -13.61 56.97
CA GLU A 7 -20.75 -13.38 57.33
C GLU A 7 -21.17 -11.96 56.93
N GLN A 8 -20.33 -10.97 57.25
CA GLN A 8 -20.58 -9.58 56.85
C GLN A 8 -20.58 -9.41 55.33
N ALA A 9 -19.66 -10.06 54.62
CA ALA A 9 -19.62 -10.05 53.17
C ALA A 9 -20.87 -10.72 52.56
N LEU A 10 -21.35 -11.83 53.12
CA LEU A 10 -22.56 -12.50 52.64
C LEU A 10 -23.81 -11.62 52.82
N ARG A 11 -23.93 -10.96 53.98
CA ARG A 11 -25.03 -10.00 54.24
C ARG A 11 -25.01 -8.83 53.26
N ASP A 12 -23.84 -8.28 52.96
CA ASP A 12 -23.67 -7.19 51.98
C ASP A 12 -24.11 -7.64 50.57
N VAL A 13 -23.70 -8.84 50.13
CA VAL A 13 -24.10 -9.43 48.84
C VAL A 13 -25.61 -9.61 48.76
N ILE A 14 -26.22 -10.21 49.79
CA ILE A 14 -27.66 -10.49 49.82
C ILE A 14 -28.47 -9.19 49.77
N THR A 15 -28.11 -8.22 50.61
CA THR A 15 -28.79 -6.93 50.70
C THR A 15 -28.67 -6.15 49.38
N THR A 16 -27.47 -6.16 48.77
CA THR A 16 -27.21 -5.49 47.50
C THR A 16 -28.07 -6.04 46.37
N VAL A 17 -28.09 -7.37 46.20
CA VAL A 17 -28.87 -8.02 45.13
C VAL A 17 -30.36 -7.93 45.40
N ARG A 18 -30.81 -8.01 46.65
CA ARG A 18 -32.21 -7.78 47.00
C ARG A 18 -32.67 -6.38 46.57
N GLY A 19 -31.85 -5.37 46.79
CA GLY A 19 -32.11 -4.02 46.30
C GLY A 19 -32.16 -3.93 44.77
N TRP A 20 -31.53 -4.85 44.03
CA TRP A 20 -31.67 -4.94 42.57
C TRP A 20 -33.02 -5.54 42.18
N CYS A 21 -33.44 -6.62 42.85
CA CYS A 21 -34.78 -7.20 42.67
C CYS A 21 -35.89 -6.18 42.92
N GLU A 22 -35.79 -5.43 44.03
CA GLU A 22 -36.79 -4.41 44.41
C GLU A 22 -36.92 -3.31 43.34
N ARG A 23 -35.79 -2.86 42.77
CA ARG A 23 -35.80 -1.87 41.67
C ARG A 23 -36.27 -2.45 40.34
N GLY A 24 -36.09 -3.76 40.14
CA GLY A 24 -36.51 -4.51 38.95
C GLY A 24 -37.95 -5.01 38.99
N GLY A 25 -38.76 -4.63 39.98
CA GLY A 25 -40.14 -5.10 40.12
C GLY A 25 -40.24 -6.56 40.55
N ASP A 26 -39.39 -6.98 41.49
CA ASP A 26 -39.25 -8.37 41.99
C ASP A 26 -38.80 -9.38 40.91
N THR A 27 -38.01 -8.89 39.96
CA THR A 27 -37.34 -9.70 38.95
C THR A 27 -35.84 -9.44 38.95
N LEU A 28 -35.08 -10.43 38.50
CA LEU A 28 -33.64 -10.36 38.35
C LEU A 28 -33.31 -10.71 36.90
N ASN A 29 -32.59 -9.84 36.19
CA ASN A 29 -32.14 -10.18 34.85
C ASN A 29 -31.03 -11.25 34.90
N GLU A 30 -30.74 -11.86 33.74
CA GLU A 30 -29.77 -12.96 33.65
C GLU A 30 -28.36 -12.58 34.15
N ILE A 31 -27.94 -11.33 33.95
CA ILE A 31 -26.62 -10.84 34.38
C ILE A 31 -26.56 -10.74 35.90
N ASP A 32 -27.57 -10.13 36.50
CA ASP A 32 -27.66 -9.92 37.94
C ASP A 32 -27.86 -11.25 38.70
N GLY A 33 -28.58 -12.20 38.11
CA GLY A 33 -28.69 -13.58 38.62
C GLY A 33 -27.38 -14.33 38.62
N ARG A 34 -26.63 -14.21 37.52
CA ARG A 34 -25.28 -14.78 37.44
C ARG A 34 -24.34 -14.15 38.47
N ASP A 35 -24.46 -12.84 38.69
CA ASP A 35 -23.63 -12.12 39.67
C ASP A 35 -23.98 -12.54 41.10
N PHE A 36 -25.26 -12.72 41.44
CA PHE A 36 -25.68 -13.24 42.75
C PHE A 36 -25.08 -14.63 43.04
N VAL A 37 -25.26 -15.57 42.12
CA VAL A 37 -24.69 -16.93 42.23
C VAL A 37 -23.18 -16.86 42.43
N ASN A 38 -22.46 -16.09 41.60
CA ASN A 38 -21.01 -15.97 41.70
C ASN A 38 -20.56 -15.40 43.05
N ARG A 39 -21.22 -14.33 43.53
CA ARG A 39 -20.85 -13.67 44.79
C ARG A 39 -21.07 -14.58 45.99
N VAL A 40 -22.22 -15.25 46.09
CA VAL A 40 -22.50 -16.21 47.17
C VAL A 40 -21.50 -17.35 47.16
N SER A 41 -21.22 -17.92 45.97
CA SER A 41 -20.24 -19.00 45.84
C SER A 41 -18.84 -18.57 46.28
N MET A 42 -18.42 -17.34 45.94
CA MET A 42 -17.13 -16.81 46.37
C MET A 42 -17.04 -16.59 47.88
N VAL A 43 -18.08 -16.00 48.50
CA VAL A 43 -18.05 -15.76 49.94
C VAL A 43 -17.97 -17.08 50.72
N CYS A 44 -18.87 -18.01 50.40
CA CYS A 44 -18.97 -19.28 51.11
C CYS A 44 -17.81 -20.24 50.77
N GLY A 45 -17.38 -20.30 49.51
CA GLY A 45 -16.32 -21.20 49.06
C GLY A 45 -14.91 -20.81 49.54
N TRP A 46 -14.68 -19.52 49.81
CA TRP A 46 -13.42 -19.02 50.37
C TRP A 46 -13.42 -18.82 51.88
N ALA A 47 -14.56 -19.05 52.54
CA ALA A 47 -14.67 -18.96 53.98
C ALA A 47 -13.71 -19.93 54.68
N PRO A 48 -13.27 -19.64 55.92
CA PRO A 48 -12.50 -20.58 56.71
C PRO A 48 -13.21 -21.94 56.86
N ASP A 49 -12.43 -22.98 57.14
CA ASP A 49 -12.93 -24.35 57.25
C ASP A 49 -14.11 -24.44 58.24
N GLY A 50 -15.20 -25.07 57.80
CA GLY A 50 -16.44 -25.17 58.56
C GLY A 50 -17.36 -23.94 58.51
N THR A 51 -16.84 -22.73 58.27
CA THR A 51 -17.65 -21.50 58.16
C THR A 51 -18.48 -21.47 56.88
N GLY A 52 -17.91 -21.86 55.73
CA GLY A 52 -18.63 -21.90 54.45
C GLY A 52 -19.88 -22.78 54.47
N PRO A 53 -19.78 -24.07 54.87
CA PRO A 53 -20.94 -24.94 55.03
C PRO A 53 -21.99 -24.42 56.02
N ALA A 54 -21.56 -23.80 57.12
CA ALA A 54 -22.48 -23.19 58.09
C ALA A 54 -23.25 -22.01 57.48
N LEU A 55 -22.57 -21.14 56.71
CA LEU A 55 -23.21 -20.03 55.99
C LEU A 55 -24.19 -20.53 54.93
N LEU A 56 -23.83 -21.56 54.16
CA LEU A 56 -24.73 -22.17 53.18
C LEU A 56 -25.96 -22.81 53.83
N THR A 57 -25.79 -23.46 54.97
CA THR A 57 -26.90 -24.03 55.74
C THR A 57 -27.84 -22.93 56.21
N ALA A 58 -27.30 -21.84 56.78
CA ALA A 58 -28.07 -20.68 57.22
C ALA A 58 -28.75 -19.93 56.07
N LEU A 59 -28.14 -19.91 54.88
CA LEU A 59 -28.70 -19.29 53.68
C LEU A 59 -29.85 -20.09 53.06
N ASN A 60 -29.79 -21.43 53.15
CA ASN A 60 -30.82 -22.32 52.64
C ASN A 60 -31.96 -22.58 53.63
N ASP A 61 -31.83 -22.15 54.89
CA ASP A 61 -32.89 -22.23 55.89
C ASP A 61 -33.92 -21.11 55.66
N PRO A 62 -35.20 -21.43 55.35
CA PRO A 62 -36.24 -20.41 55.20
C PRO A 62 -36.51 -19.61 56.49
N ALA A 63 -36.13 -20.15 57.65
CA ALA A 63 -36.18 -19.47 58.95
C ALA A 63 -34.82 -18.88 59.36
N GLY A 64 -33.84 -18.88 58.46
CA GLY A 64 -32.49 -18.39 58.67
C GLY A 64 -32.40 -16.86 58.77
N PRO A 65 -31.21 -16.32 59.06
CA PRO A 65 -31.01 -14.89 59.32
C PRO A 65 -30.99 -14.02 58.05
N TYR A 66 -31.19 -14.59 56.87
CA TYR A 66 -31.07 -13.91 55.58
C TYR A 66 -32.44 -13.72 54.92
N GLU A 67 -32.82 -12.46 54.72
CA GLU A 67 -34.04 -12.09 54.01
C GLU A 67 -33.79 -12.02 52.50
N LEU A 68 -34.19 -13.08 51.77
CA LEU A 68 -34.01 -13.23 50.32
C LEU A 68 -35.28 -12.87 49.54
N ALA A 69 -35.13 -12.22 48.38
CA ALA A 69 -36.20 -12.06 47.41
C ALA A 69 -36.46 -13.37 46.64
N SER A 70 -37.67 -13.55 46.07
CA SER A 70 -38.07 -14.77 45.35
C SER A 70 -37.06 -15.20 44.27
N PRO A 71 -36.54 -14.30 43.40
CA PRO A 71 -35.53 -14.66 42.41
C PRO A 71 -34.20 -15.14 43.00
N GLN A 72 -33.83 -14.69 44.21
CA GLN A 72 -32.61 -15.14 44.89
C GLN A 72 -32.78 -16.58 45.40
N ILE A 73 -33.97 -16.91 45.93
CA ILE A 73 -34.31 -18.26 46.42
C ILE A 73 -34.21 -19.27 45.27
N GLU A 74 -34.73 -18.93 44.09
CA GLU A 74 -34.67 -19.79 42.89
C GLU A 74 -33.22 -20.12 42.46
N LEU A 75 -32.27 -19.21 42.73
CA LEU A 75 -30.86 -19.35 42.36
C LEU A 75 -29.99 -20.00 43.46
N LEU A 76 -30.52 -20.24 44.66
CA LEU A 76 -29.77 -20.84 45.77
C LEU A 76 -29.18 -22.22 45.46
N PRO A 77 -29.88 -23.17 44.81
CA PRO A 77 -29.31 -24.49 44.51
C PRO A 77 -28.03 -24.38 43.67
N ASP A 78 -28.02 -23.47 42.69
CA ASP A 78 -26.84 -23.21 41.86
C ASP A 78 -25.73 -22.51 42.63
N ALA A 79 -26.07 -21.55 43.49
CA ALA A 79 -25.11 -20.86 44.36
C ALA A 79 -24.45 -21.81 45.35
N THR A 80 -25.22 -22.72 45.97
CA THR A 80 -24.74 -23.74 46.91
C THR A 80 -23.82 -24.73 46.22
N ARG A 81 -24.24 -25.32 45.10
CA ARG A 81 -23.42 -26.28 44.36
C ARG A 81 -22.06 -25.67 43.98
N ARG A 82 -22.05 -24.45 43.43
CA ARG A 82 -20.80 -23.75 43.07
C ARG A 82 -19.95 -23.37 44.28
N ALA A 83 -20.56 -23.03 45.42
CA ALA A 83 -19.84 -22.75 46.66
C ALA A 83 -19.13 -23.99 47.19
N GLU A 84 -19.79 -25.15 47.15
CA GLU A 84 -19.23 -26.44 47.58
C GLU A 84 -18.10 -26.89 46.64
N GLU A 85 -18.29 -26.76 45.32
CA GLU A 85 -17.26 -27.03 44.31
C GLU A 85 -16.00 -26.17 44.55
N LEU A 86 -16.18 -24.87 44.82
CA LEU A 86 -15.07 -23.96 45.11
C LEU A 86 -14.41 -24.27 46.46
N GLY A 87 -15.19 -24.54 47.50
CA GLY A 87 -14.68 -24.92 48.82
C GLY A 87 -13.85 -26.21 48.78
N ALA A 88 -14.31 -27.21 48.03
CA ALA A 88 -13.56 -28.45 47.80
C ALA A 88 -12.24 -28.20 47.07
N ALA A 89 -12.23 -27.30 46.07
CA ALA A 89 -11.01 -26.92 45.38
C ALA A 89 -10.01 -26.18 46.30
N VAL A 90 -10.49 -25.25 47.13
CA VAL A 90 -9.65 -24.57 48.14
C VAL A 90 -9.08 -25.57 49.15
N ALA A 91 -9.90 -26.53 49.62
CA ALA A 91 -9.45 -27.58 50.53
C ALA A 91 -8.39 -28.49 49.89
N ALA A 92 -8.55 -28.86 48.62
CA ALA A 92 -7.58 -29.67 47.88
C ALA A 92 -6.22 -28.97 47.73
N LEU A 93 -6.19 -27.64 47.63
CA LEU A 93 -4.94 -26.86 47.59
C LEU A 93 -4.27 -26.72 48.97
N ASN A 94 -5.05 -26.74 50.06
CA ASN A 94 -4.53 -26.68 51.44
C ASN A 94 -4.06 -28.04 51.97
N GLY A 95 -4.64 -29.14 51.51
CA GLY A 95 -4.35 -30.48 52.02
C GLY A 95 -3.09 -31.10 51.41
N ASP A 96 -2.55 -32.14 52.07
CA ASP A 96 -1.35 -32.88 51.63
C ASP A 96 -1.67 -34.10 50.74
N GLY A 97 -2.94 -34.50 50.63
CA GLY A 97 -3.36 -35.78 50.02
C GLY A 97 -3.63 -35.78 48.50
N ALA A 98 -3.49 -34.64 47.81
CA ALA A 98 -3.74 -34.52 46.38
C ALA A 98 -2.43 -34.65 45.56
N ASP A 99 -2.49 -35.40 44.46
CA ASP A 99 -1.44 -35.41 43.43
C ASP A 99 -1.36 -34.07 42.67
N ASP A 100 -0.29 -33.88 41.91
CA ASP A 100 -0.03 -32.61 41.21
C ASP A 100 -1.10 -32.25 40.17
N ASP A 101 -1.72 -33.23 39.52
CA ASP A 101 -2.74 -33.01 38.48
C ASP A 101 -4.07 -32.56 39.13
N ARG A 102 -4.44 -33.18 40.25
CA ARG A 102 -5.58 -32.76 41.07
C ARG A 102 -5.38 -31.38 41.66
N ARG A 103 -4.17 -31.05 42.12
CA ARG A 103 -3.83 -29.69 42.59
C ARG A 103 -3.94 -28.68 41.47
N ALA A 104 -3.47 -29.00 40.27
CA ALA A 104 -3.60 -28.12 39.12
C ALA A 104 -5.07 -27.90 38.70
N ALA A 105 -5.87 -28.97 38.68
CA ALA A 105 -7.31 -28.87 38.41
C ALA A 105 -8.03 -28.02 39.47
N ALA A 106 -7.75 -28.25 40.76
CA ALA A 106 -8.29 -27.44 41.85
C ALA A 106 -7.87 -25.96 41.74
N ALA A 107 -6.61 -25.68 41.40
CA ALA A 107 -6.14 -24.34 41.13
C ALA A 107 -6.90 -23.68 39.97
N MET A 108 -7.17 -24.39 38.88
CA MET A 108 -7.96 -23.84 37.77
C MET A 108 -9.41 -23.55 38.19
N THR A 109 -10.05 -24.45 38.95
CA THR A 109 -11.38 -24.19 39.53
C THR A 109 -11.38 -22.94 40.39
N VAL A 110 -10.37 -22.75 41.23
CA VAL A 110 -10.21 -21.54 42.05
C VAL A 110 -10.06 -20.29 41.19
N ILE A 111 -9.22 -20.34 40.15
CA ILE A 111 -8.91 -19.20 39.27
C ILE A 111 -10.13 -18.79 38.43
N ASP A 112 -10.85 -19.75 37.86
CA ASP A 112 -12.01 -19.49 37.01
C ASP A 112 -13.21 -18.94 37.81
N ASN A 113 -13.19 -19.11 39.14
CA ASN A 113 -14.15 -18.56 40.09
C ASN A 113 -13.60 -17.35 40.88
N LEU A 114 -12.52 -16.70 40.42
CA LEU A 114 -12.04 -15.46 41.06
C LEU A 114 -12.92 -14.26 40.71
N PRO A 115 -13.25 -13.39 41.70
CA PRO A 115 -14.02 -12.18 41.41
C PRO A 115 -13.22 -11.22 40.54
N ARG A 116 -13.89 -10.29 39.86
CA ARG A 116 -13.19 -9.11 39.32
C ARG A 116 -12.50 -8.36 40.47
N LEU A 117 -11.22 -8.07 40.31
CA LEU A 117 -10.43 -7.31 41.31
C LEU A 117 -11.14 -5.97 41.61
N PRO A 118 -11.36 -5.63 42.89
CA PRO A 118 -12.08 -4.41 43.25
C PRO A 118 -11.25 -3.17 42.93
N ARG A 119 -11.89 -2.08 42.49
CA ARG A 119 -11.23 -0.78 42.21
C ARG A 119 -11.04 0.06 43.48
N SER A 120 -11.88 -0.16 44.49
CA SER A 120 -11.86 0.47 45.81
C SER A 120 -12.23 -0.56 46.86
N ARG A 121 -12.11 -0.26 48.16
CA ARG A 121 -12.42 -1.16 49.28
C ARG A 121 -13.55 -0.58 50.12
N ASP A 122 -14.64 -0.21 49.46
CA ASP A 122 -15.67 0.64 50.07
C ASP A 122 -16.77 -0.18 50.76
N THR A 123 -17.00 -1.43 50.32
CA THR A 123 -17.97 -2.34 50.94
C THR A 123 -17.31 -3.59 51.53
N PRO A 124 -17.98 -4.30 52.46
CA PRO A 124 -17.52 -5.60 52.93
C PRO A 124 -17.23 -6.59 51.78
N TRP A 125 -18.06 -6.60 50.74
CA TRP A 125 -17.80 -7.39 49.53
C TRP A 125 -16.51 -6.96 48.81
N ASP A 126 -16.23 -5.66 48.70
CA ASP A 126 -14.99 -5.19 48.07
C ASP A 126 -13.73 -5.59 48.84
N VAL A 127 -13.79 -5.51 50.18
CA VAL A 127 -12.71 -5.99 51.06
C VAL A 127 -12.52 -7.50 50.88
N ALA A 128 -13.61 -8.28 50.91
CA ALA A 128 -13.61 -9.72 50.70
C ALA A 128 -12.96 -10.11 49.36
N ARG A 129 -13.34 -9.45 48.27
CA ARG A 129 -12.72 -9.69 46.94
C ARG A 129 -11.22 -9.48 46.98
N GLY A 130 -10.75 -8.40 47.60
CA GLY A 130 -9.32 -8.10 47.74
C GLY A 130 -8.56 -9.20 48.50
N GLU A 131 -9.09 -9.66 49.62
CA GLU A 131 -8.49 -10.72 50.44
C GLU A 131 -8.50 -12.08 49.73
N ILE A 132 -9.58 -12.42 49.03
CA ILE A 132 -9.68 -13.63 48.18
C ILE A 132 -8.56 -13.66 47.14
N TRP A 133 -8.29 -12.53 46.49
CA TRP A 133 -7.20 -12.39 45.52
C TRP A 133 -5.81 -12.62 46.13
N GLU A 134 -5.54 -12.09 47.32
CA GLU A 134 -4.25 -12.32 47.99
C GLU A 134 -4.10 -13.77 48.45
N ARG A 135 -5.16 -14.36 49.00
CA ARG A 135 -5.17 -15.76 49.42
C ARG A 135 -4.93 -16.69 48.23
N ALA A 136 -5.56 -16.43 47.08
CA ALA A 136 -5.34 -17.20 45.87
C ALA A 136 -3.86 -17.20 45.45
N LYS A 137 -3.20 -16.03 45.46
CA LYS A 137 -1.76 -15.94 45.14
C LYS A 137 -0.90 -16.76 46.11
N GLN A 138 -1.20 -16.68 47.41
CA GLN A 138 -0.48 -17.44 48.44
C GLN A 138 -0.64 -18.95 48.24
N LEU A 139 -1.89 -19.41 48.04
CA LEU A 139 -2.19 -20.83 47.81
C LEU A 139 -1.46 -21.38 46.59
N LEU A 140 -1.43 -20.64 45.48
CA LEU A 140 -0.74 -21.06 44.27
C LEU A 140 0.78 -21.09 44.44
N THR A 141 1.35 -20.15 45.20
CA THR A 141 2.81 -20.01 45.40
C THR A 141 3.41 -21.18 46.17
N VAL A 142 2.68 -21.74 47.13
CA VAL A 142 3.16 -22.83 48.00
C VAL A 142 3.00 -24.22 47.38
N GLN A 143 2.32 -24.35 46.22
CA GLN A 143 2.14 -25.66 45.59
C GLN A 143 3.48 -26.24 45.06
N PRO A 144 3.57 -27.58 44.92
CA PRO A 144 4.71 -28.24 44.29
C PRO A 144 5.00 -27.67 42.90
N VAL A 145 6.28 -27.67 42.50
CA VAL A 145 6.75 -27.10 41.23
C VAL A 145 5.95 -27.62 40.03
N ARG A 146 5.67 -28.93 39.99
CA ARG A 146 4.92 -29.56 38.90
C ARG A 146 3.47 -29.08 38.83
N ALA A 147 2.78 -29.01 39.96
CA ALA A 147 1.43 -28.43 40.01
C ALA A 147 1.44 -26.96 39.56
N ARG A 148 2.40 -26.16 40.03
CA ARG A 148 2.57 -24.76 39.59
C ARG A 148 2.87 -24.65 38.10
N GLN A 149 3.66 -25.55 37.52
CA GLN A 149 3.96 -25.58 36.09
C GLN A 149 2.70 -25.83 35.27
N LEU A 150 1.87 -26.81 35.64
CA LEU A 150 0.61 -27.10 34.97
C LEU A 150 -0.35 -25.90 35.01
N VAL A 151 -0.46 -25.24 36.17
CA VAL A 151 -1.26 -24.02 36.31
C VAL A 151 -0.68 -22.89 35.45
N PHE A 152 0.64 -22.67 35.51
CA PHE A 152 1.31 -21.67 34.68
C PHE A 152 1.04 -21.91 33.19
N ASP A 153 1.15 -23.16 32.72
CA ASP A 153 0.89 -23.53 31.33
C ASP A 153 -0.57 -23.28 30.93
N ALA A 154 -1.53 -23.57 31.81
CA ALA A 154 -2.95 -23.28 31.58
C ALA A 154 -3.27 -21.78 31.55
N LEU A 155 -2.56 -20.96 32.33
CA LEU A 155 -2.74 -19.50 32.35
C LEU A 155 -2.00 -18.77 31.23
N THR A 156 -0.98 -19.40 30.63
CA THR A 156 -0.11 -18.80 29.61
C THR A 156 -0.40 -19.38 28.23
N VAL A 157 -1.53 -18.96 27.68
CA VAL A 157 -1.94 -19.26 26.31
C VAL A 157 -1.71 -18.03 25.43
N PRO A 158 -0.87 -18.13 24.38
CA PRO A 158 -0.64 -17.01 23.47
C PRO A 158 -1.95 -16.44 22.88
N GLY A 159 -2.11 -15.11 22.87
CA GLY A 159 -3.29 -14.43 22.33
C GLY A 159 -4.52 -14.36 23.24
N GLN A 160 -4.49 -15.02 24.41
CA GLN A 160 -5.55 -14.88 25.44
C GLN A 160 -5.24 -13.75 26.44
N ASP A 161 -6.27 -13.24 27.10
CA ASP A 161 -6.10 -12.22 28.13
C ASP A 161 -5.37 -12.79 29.33
N SER A 162 -4.25 -12.16 29.68
CA SER A 162 -3.63 -12.38 30.97
C SER A 162 -3.92 -11.23 31.94
N ASP A 163 -4.55 -10.12 31.54
CA ASP A 163 -4.65 -8.93 32.39
C ASP A 163 -5.41 -9.18 33.69
N GLY A 164 -6.50 -9.95 33.62
CA GLY A 164 -7.22 -10.42 34.80
C GLY A 164 -6.42 -11.40 35.67
N ARG A 165 -5.38 -12.04 35.14
CA ARG A 165 -4.60 -13.12 35.77
C ARG A 165 -3.13 -12.73 36.04
N ASN A 166 -2.72 -11.50 35.70
CA ASN A 166 -1.34 -11.02 35.78
C ASN A 166 -0.75 -11.16 37.20
N GLY A 167 -1.57 -10.92 38.23
CA GLY A 167 -1.17 -11.09 39.63
C GLY A 167 -0.85 -12.54 40.00
N LEU A 168 -1.58 -13.51 39.42
CA LEU A 168 -1.38 -14.95 39.66
C LEU A 168 -0.13 -15.44 38.92
N ILE A 169 0.02 -15.05 37.65
CA ILE A 169 1.21 -15.38 36.85
C ILE A 169 2.47 -14.84 37.54
N ARG A 170 2.43 -13.60 38.02
CA ARG A 170 3.54 -13.02 38.80
C ARG A 170 3.85 -13.85 40.04
N ALA A 171 2.84 -14.25 40.81
CA ALA A 171 3.03 -15.07 42.02
C ALA A 171 3.68 -16.42 41.69
N LEU A 172 3.16 -17.13 40.67
CA LEU A 172 3.71 -18.40 40.17
C LEU A 172 5.19 -18.27 39.75
N CYS A 173 5.54 -17.22 38.98
CA CYS A 173 6.92 -16.97 38.56
C CYS A 173 7.83 -16.65 39.75
N SER A 174 7.37 -15.82 40.70
CA SER A 174 8.17 -15.41 41.87
C SER A 174 8.51 -16.54 42.83
N ALA A 175 7.71 -17.63 42.81
CA ALA A 175 7.95 -18.83 43.60
C ALA A 175 9.16 -19.67 43.13
N GLY A 176 9.69 -19.39 41.92
CA GLY A 176 10.86 -20.06 41.37
C GLY A 176 10.61 -21.52 40.93
N GLY A 177 11.59 -22.11 40.24
CA GLY A 177 11.59 -23.53 39.84
C GLY A 177 10.75 -23.87 38.60
N LEU A 178 10.01 -22.92 38.02
CA LEU A 178 9.30 -23.13 36.75
C LEU A 178 10.28 -23.24 35.58
N THR A 179 9.93 -24.06 34.60
CA THR A 179 10.69 -24.22 33.35
C THR A 179 10.01 -23.47 32.21
N GLY A 180 10.81 -22.78 31.39
CA GLY A 180 10.30 -21.97 30.29
C GLY A 180 10.17 -22.67 28.95
N SER A 181 10.73 -23.87 28.76
CA SER A 181 10.80 -24.53 27.45
C SER A 181 9.43 -24.72 26.80
N GLY A 182 8.46 -25.31 27.52
CA GLY A 182 7.11 -25.50 27.01
C GLY A 182 6.38 -24.19 26.69
N TRP A 183 6.70 -23.12 27.41
CA TRP A 183 6.20 -21.78 27.12
C TRP A 183 6.79 -21.20 25.82
N LEU A 184 8.10 -21.32 25.64
CA LEU A 184 8.77 -20.89 24.43
C LEU A 184 8.31 -21.69 23.20
N ASP A 185 8.01 -22.98 23.36
CA ASP A 185 7.45 -23.81 22.29
C ASP A 185 6.03 -23.38 21.87
N ARG A 186 5.18 -22.99 22.84
CA ARG A 186 3.86 -22.42 22.54
C ARG A 186 3.96 -21.09 21.78
N LEU A 187 4.99 -20.29 22.07
CA LEU A 187 5.33 -19.10 21.28
C LEU A 187 5.91 -19.46 19.89
N GLY A 188 6.48 -20.66 19.74
CA GLY A 188 7.15 -21.13 18.53
C GLY A 188 6.22 -21.38 17.33
N GLY A 189 4.95 -21.72 17.57
CA GLY A 189 4.01 -22.08 16.52
C GLY A 189 3.51 -20.93 15.64
N GLN A 190 3.69 -19.67 16.07
CA GLN A 190 3.23 -18.47 15.36
C GLN A 190 4.15 -17.28 15.66
N ALA A 191 4.29 -16.32 14.74
CA ALA A 191 4.94 -15.06 15.05
C ALA A 191 3.92 -14.09 15.68
N TRP A 192 4.24 -13.48 16.81
CA TRP A 192 3.40 -12.47 17.45
C TRP A 192 4.01 -11.08 17.29
N LEU A 193 3.18 -10.06 17.04
CA LEU A 193 3.62 -8.66 16.92
C LEU A 193 4.26 -8.15 18.21
N GLY A 194 3.84 -8.69 19.36
CA GLY A 194 4.38 -8.39 20.67
C GLY A 194 3.44 -8.88 21.77
N PHE A 195 3.88 -8.79 23.03
CA PHE A 195 3.11 -9.21 24.20
C PHE A 195 2.12 -8.14 24.66
N GLY A 196 1.40 -7.51 23.73
CA GLY A 196 0.64 -6.25 23.91
C GLY A 196 -0.23 -6.11 25.16
N ARG A 197 -0.68 -7.20 25.79
CA ARG A 197 -1.46 -7.25 27.06
C ARG A 197 -0.88 -8.19 28.14
N TRP A 198 0.40 -8.56 28.07
CA TRP A 198 1.00 -9.44 29.10
C TRP A 198 1.68 -8.66 30.22
N SER A 199 1.73 -9.27 31.40
CA SER A 199 2.44 -8.72 32.56
C SER A 199 3.93 -8.56 32.28
N ALA A 200 4.55 -7.53 32.86
CA ALA A 200 6.01 -7.39 32.87
C ALA A 200 6.71 -8.65 33.41
N SER A 201 6.09 -9.36 34.35
CA SER A 201 6.59 -10.62 34.91
C SER A 201 6.72 -11.72 33.85
N LEU A 202 5.73 -11.86 32.96
CA LEU A 202 5.78 -12.83 31.86
C LEU A 202 6.82 -12.44 30.81
N VAL A 203 7.01 -11.13 30.56
CA VAL A 203 8.08 -10.64 29.68
C VAL A 203 9.47 -10.98 30.25
N SER A 204 9.70 -10.73 31.54
CA SER A 204 10.96 -11.09 32.23
C SER A 204 11.18 -12.60 32.26
N PHE A 205 10.16 -13.38 32.61
CA PHE A 205 10.24 -14.84 32.61
C PHE A 205 10.59 -15.38 31.22
N THR A 206 10.00 -14.80 30.16
CA THR A 206 10.33 -15.18 28.77
C THR A 206 11.79 -14.88 28.44
N ARG A 207 12.31 -13.71 28.83
CA ARG A 207 13.73 -13.36 28.65
C ARG A 207 14.65 -14.37 29.33
N GLU A 208 14.41 -14.62 30.62
CA GLU A 208 15.21 -15.54 31.44
C GLU A 208 15.16 -16.96 30.87
N SER A 209 14.00 -17.39 30.39
CA SER A 209 13.82 -18.67 29.72
C SER A 209 14.60 -18.75 28.41
N LEU A 210 14.52 -17.72 27.55
CA LEU A 210 15.29 -17.64 26.32
C LEU A 210 16.79 -17.71 26.58
N GLN A 211 17.26 -16.99 27.61
CA GLN A 211 18.68 -16.98 28.00
C GLN A 211 19.13 -18.36 28.51
N ALA A 212 18.32 -19.02 29.34
CA ALA A 212 18.63 -20.35 29.86
C ALA A 212 18.70 -21.40 28.74
N GLU A 213 17.74 -21.37 27.81
CA GLU A 213 17.72 -22.27 26.64
C GLU A 213 18.90 -21.99 25.69
N TYR A 214 19.20 -20.71 25.44
CA TYR A 214 20.34 -20.30 24.62
C TYR A 214 21.68 -20.79 25.20
N LEU A 215 21.90 -20.63 26.50
CA LEU A 215 23.08 -21.15 27.20
C LEU A 215 23.14 -22.68 27.19
N ALA A 216 22.00 -23.36 27.09
CA ALA A 216 21.89 -24.80 26.94
C ALA A 216 22.02 -25.28 25.47
N GLY A 217 22.29 -24.37 24.52
CA GLY A 217 22.46 -24.69 23.10
C GLY A 217 21.16 -24.96 22.34
N ARG A 218 20.01 -24.56 22.87
CA ARG A 218 18.69 -24.68 22.23
C ARG A 218 18.18 -23.31 21.80
N SER A 219 17.57 -23.22 20.62
CA SER A 219 17.07 -21.96 20.06
C SER A 219 15.55 -21.99 19.90
N HIS A 220 14.89 -20.90 20.27
CA HIS A 220 13.46 -20.68 20.01
C HIS A 220 13.24 -19.40 19.18
N PRO A 221 13.49 -19.42 17.85
CA PRO A 221 13.57 -18.19 17.04
C PRO A 221 12.30 -17.33 17.04
N ALA A 222 11.11 -17.96 16.95
CA ALA A 222 9.85 -17.22 16.95
C ALA A 222 9.51 -16.62 18.33
N ALA A 223 9.88 -17.31 19.41
CA ALA A 223 9.74 -16.79 20.78
C ALA A 223 10.70 -15.59 21.02
N LEU A 224 11.95 -15.72 20.58
CA LEU A 224 12.95 -14.65 20.61
C LEU A 224 12.48 -13.42 19.82
N ALA A 225 11.96 -13.63 18.61
CA ALA A 225 11.42 -12.57 17.79
C ALA A 225 10.23 -11.84 18.45
N THR A 226 9.31 -12.60 19.07
CA THR A 226 8.18 -12.03 19.80
C THR A 226 8.64 -11.18 20.99
N TRP A 227 9.62 -11.68 21.75
CA TRP A 227 10.19 -10.94 22.88
C TRP A 227 10.84 -9.62 22.44
N ARG A 228 11.67 -9.64 21.39
CA ARG A 228 12.30 -8.43 20.82
C ARG A 228 11.27 -7.39 20.37
N ARG A 229 10.21 -7.81 19.67
CA ARG A 229 9.16 -6.87 19.24
C ARG A 229 8.43 -6.24 20.42
N THR A 230 8.14 -7.03 21.46
CA THR A 230 7.52 -6.51 22.70
C THR A 230 8.37 -5.43 23.34
N ARG A 231 9.69 -5.64 23.41
CA ARG A 231 10.61 -4.65 23.97
C ARG A 231 10.56 -3.34 23.19
N ILE A 232 10.52 -3.41 21.86
CA ILE A 232 10.39 -2.24 20.97
C ILE A 232 9.05 -1.52 21.19
N GLU A 233 7.95 -2.26 21.36
CA GLU A 233 6.62 -1.66 21.57
C GLU A 233 6.46 -0.95 22.92
N ARG A 234 7.03 -1.50 23.99
CA ARG A 234 6.80 -0.99 25.37
C ARG A 234 7.93 -0.13 25.94
N VAL A 235 9.00 0.11 25.18
CA VAL A 235 10.15 0.93 25.61
C VAL A 235 10.69 0.47 26.98
N TYR A 236 10.87 -0.84 27.16
CA TYR A 236 11.49 -1.35 28.38
C TYR A 236 12.98 -1.01 28.37
N SER A 237 13.38 -0.07 29.23
CA SER A 237 14.74 0.48 29.32
C SER A 237 15.76 -0.42 30.04
N ASP A 238 15.32 -1.53 30.64
CA ASP A 238 16.11 -2.33 31.60
C ASP A 238 16.48 -3.74 31.07
N MET A 239 16.56 -3.91 29.75
CA MET A 239 16.97 -5.16 29.11
C MET A 239 18.26 -4.91 28.33
N GLY A 240 19.34 -5.64 28.66
CA GLY A 240 20.69 -5.33 28.21
C GLY A 240 20.98 -5.69 26.75
N ASP A 241 21.94 -5.01 26.13
CA ASP A 241 22.30 -5.14 24.71
C ASP A 241 22.72 -6.55 24.29
N LYS A 242 23.25 -7.36 25.22
CA LYS A 242 23.68 -8.75 24.94
C LYS A 242 22.51 -9.67 24.57
N ASP A 243 21.32 -9.39 25.08
CA ASP A 243 20.13 -10.19 24.82
C ASP A 243 19.61 -9.97 23.38
N GLU A 244 19.88 -8.78 22.80
CA GLU A 244 19.51 -8.49 21.41
C GLU A 244 20.34 -9.27 20.40
N ALA A 245 21.57 -9.63 20.74
CA ALA A 245 22.50 -10.32 19.86
C ALA A 245 22.33 -11.85 19.84
N MET A 246 21.42 -12.42 20.65
CA MET A 246 21.17 -13.88 20.68
C MET A 246 20.85 -14.43 19.28
N TRP A 247 21.34 -15.63 18.99
CA TRP A 247 21.05 -16.29 17.70
C TRP A 247 19.63 -16.90 17.69
N PRO A 248 18.85 -16.72 16.59
CA PRO A 248 19.15 -15.89 15.42
C PRO A 248 19.12 -14.39 15.69
N THR A 249 20.13 -13.66 15.18
CA THR A 249 20.23 -12.19 15.40
C THR A 249 19.10 -11.43 14.72
N VAL A 250 18.67 -11.92 13.55
CA VAL A 250 17.48 -11.45 12.84
C VAL A 250 16.22 -12.17 13.36
N ASN A 251 15.09 -11.48 13.34
CA ASN A 251 13.80 -12.08 13.64
C ASN A 251 13.30 -12.89 12.44
N VAL A 252 12.88 -14.13 12.71
CA VAL A 252 12.26 -15.01 11.72
C VAL A 252 10.88 -14.52 11.26
N GLY A 253 10.45 -15.01 10.10
CA GLY A 253 9.15 -14.75 9.49
C GLY A 253 9.17 -13.72 8.37
N GLU A 254 10.33 -13.22 7.98
CA GLU A 254 10.54 -12.51 6.72
C GLU A 254 11.41 -13.37 5.81
N GLN A 255 11.08 -13.43 4.52
CA GLN A 255 11.75 -14.36 3.59
C GLN A 255 13.27 -14.17 3.55
N TRP A 256 13.74 -12.91 3.57
CA TRP A 256 15.18 -12.60 3.59
C TRP A 256 15.83 -13.07 4.89
N ALA A 257 15.17 -12.88 6.03
CA ALA A 257 15.70 -13.23 7.34
C ALA A 257 15.76 -14.75 7.50
N ASP A 258 14.70 -15.46 7.09
CA ASP A 258 14.66 -16.92 7.14
C ASP A 258 15.71 -17.53 6.22
N ARG A 259 15.93 -16.94 5.03
CA ARG A 259 17.02 -17.36 4.13
C ARG A 259 18.38 -17.12 4.76
N ALA A 260 18.62 -15.95 5.35
CA ALA A 260 19.88 -15.64 6.02
C ALA A 260 20.19 -16.59 7.17
N VAL A 261 19.18 -16.91 7.99
CA VAL A 261 19.32 -17.89 9.09
C VAL A 261 19.66 -19.27 8.55
N ALA A 262 18.94 -19.75 7.54
CA ALA A 262 19.20 -21.06 6.93
C ALA A 262 20.61 -21.15 6.32
N ASP A 263 21.03 -20.11 5.59
CA ASP A 263 22.36 -20.05 4.98
C ASP A 263 23.47 -20.10 6.03
N ILE A 264 23.34 -19.36 7.13
CA ILE A 264 24.34 -19.32 8.21
C ILE A 264 24.33 -20.60 9.06
N GLU A 265 23.17 -21.21 9.29
CA GLU A 265 23.08 -22.50 9.98
C GLU A 265 23.67 -23.64 9.16
N ALA A 266 23.67 -23.55 7.83
CA ALA A 266 24.33 -24.53 6.97
C ALA A 266 25.87 -24.44 7.00
N MET A 267 26.44 -23.35 7.55
CA MET A 267 27.89 -23.14 7.57
C MET A 267 28.61 -23.94 8.68
N PRO A 268 29.90 -24.27 8.49
CA PRO A 268 30.77 -24.75 9.56
C PRO A 268 30.83 -23.76 10.73
N GLN A 269 31.05 -24.27 11.96
CA GLN A 269 30.96 -23.48 13.18
C GLN A 269 31.86 -22.22 13.20
N GLU A 270 33.06 -22.30 12.64
CA GLU A 270 34.00 -21.17 12.55
C GLU A 270 33.42 -20.04 11.70
N ARG A 271 33.05 -20.35 10.44
CA ARG A 271 32.40 -19.43 9.50
C ARG A 271 31.09 -18.88 10.04
N ARG A 272 30.28 -19.73 10.67
CA ARG A 272 29.03 -19.34 11.33
C ARG A 272 29.28 -18.27 12.40
N SER A 273 30.32 -18.42 13.20
CA SER A 273 30.64 -17.47 14.29
C SER A 273 31.07 -16.10 13.75
N GLU A 274 31.79 -16.07 12.62
CA GLU A 274 32.18 -14.83 11.94
C GLU A 274 30.96 -14.07 11.39
N TRP A 275 30.04 -14.78 10.72
CA TRP A 275 28.78 -14.23 10.23
C TRP A 275 27.88 -13.74 11.37
N GLN A 276 27.78 -14.49 12.47
CA GLN A 276 27.04 -14.08 13.66
C GLN A 276 27.60 -12.79 14.26
N ALA A 277 28.92 -12.65 14.31
CA ALA A 277 29.56 -11.41 14.77
C ALA A 277 29.27 -10.22 13.86
N LEU A 278 29.31 -10.43 12.53
CA LEU A 278 28.95 -9.40 11.55
C LEU A 278 27.48 -8.96 11.69
N LEU A 279 26.54 -9.90 11.77
CA LEU A 279 25.12 -9.58 11.93
C LEU A 279 24.82 -8.86 13.25
N ALA A 280 25.46 -9.26 14.35
CA ALA A 280 25.33 -8.59 15.63
C ALA A 280 25.87 -7.14 15.56
N HIS A 281 26.99 -6.92 14.85
CA HIS A 281 27.54 -5.58 14.63
C HIS A 281 26.67 -4.70 13.71
N CYS A 282 25.93 -5.32 12.80
CA CYS A 282 24.97 -4.64 11.93
C CYS A 282 23.67 -4.24 12.63
N LEU A 283 23.40 -4.71 13.85
CA LEU A 283 22.22 -4.31 14.63
C LEU A 283 22.35 -2.86 15.11
N LEU A 284 21.94 -1.91 14.27
CA LEU A 284 22.00 -0.49 14.57
C LEU A 284 20.71 0.02 15.22
N GLY A 285 20.87 0.71 16.36
CA GLY A 285 19.78 1.44 17.03
C GLY A 285 19.23 2.57 16.16
N ALA A 286 17.94 2.89 16.35
CA ALA A 286 17.08 3.52 15.35
C ALA A 286 17.36 5.01 15.02
N ASP A 287 18.48 5.60 15.45
CA ASP A 287 18.63 7.06 15.54
C ASP A 287 19.81 7.68 14.76
N LYS A 288 20.63 6.90 14.03
CA LYS A 288 21.80 7.43 13.31
C LYS A 288 21.75 7.24 11.80
N ALA A 289 21.33 8.28 11.06
CA ALA A 289 21.22 8.31 9.59
C ALA A 289 22.42 7.70 8.83
N ARG A 290 23.64 7.88 9.35
CA ARG A 290 24.89 7.32 8.81
C ARG A 290 25.73 6.68 9.93
N PRO A 291 26.47 5.59 9.65
CA PRO A 291 27.36 4.98 10.63
C PRO A 291 28.56 5.88 10.95
N THR A 292 29.12 5.74 12.15
CA THR A 292 30.32 6.48 12.56
C THR A 292 31.58 5.89 11.92
N ALA A 293 32.67 6.68 11.84
CA ALA A 293 33.96 6.18 11.36
C ALA A 293 34.48 4.98 12.19
N ALA A 294 34.21 4.98 13.50
CA ALA A 294 34.53 3.85 14.38
C ALA A 294 33.74 2.59 13.98
N TRP A 295 32.44 2.71 13.71
CA TRP A 295 31.63 1.60 13.23
C TRP A 295 32.16 1.07 11.90
N GLN A 296 32.45 1.95 10.93
CA GLN A 296 32.99 1.57 9.62
C GLN A 296 34.32 0.82 9.75
N LYS A 297 35.23 1.24 10.64
CA LYS A 297 36.49 0.55 10.88
C LYS A 297 36.25 -0.89 11.37
N SER A 298 35.36 -1.08 12.34
CA SER A 298 35.01 -2.41 12.83
C SER A 298 34.31 -3.26 11.76
N THR A 299 33.46 -2.64 10.93
CA THR A 299 32.78 -3.33 9.82
C THR A 299 33.79 -3.87 8.81
N ARG A 300 34.86 -3.12 8.46
CA ARG A 300 35.90 -3.64 7.55
C ARG A 300 36.56 -4.90 8.10
N VAL A 301 36.92 -4.90 9.38
CA VAL A 301 37.53 -6.08 10.03
C VAL A 301 36.59 -7.29 9.98
N LEU A 302 35.29 -7.09 10.19
CA LEU A 302 34.30 -8.17 10.14
C LEU A 302 34.01 -8.64 8.70
N LEU A 303 34.02 -7.72 7.73
CA LEU A 303 33.92 -8.05 6.31
C LEU A 303 35.14 -8.84 5.83
N ASP A 304 36.34 -8.50 6.31
CA ASP A 304 37.56 -9.24 5.98
C ASP A 304 37.52 -10.67 6.57
N ALA A 305 36.98 -10.84 7.78
CA ALA A 305 36.80 -12.15 8.39
C ALA A 305 35.78 -13.01 7.62
N VAL A 306 34.65 -12.44 7.24
CA VAL A 306 33.62 -13.12 6.43
C VAL A 306 34.05 -13.27 4.96
N GLY A 307 34.98 -12.47 4.45
CA GLY A 307 35.31 -12.42 3.02
C GLY A 307 34.31 -11.57 2.23
N VAL A 308 34.82 -10.57 1.51
CA VAL A 308 34.01 -9.59 0.77
C VAL A 308 33.18 -10.23 -0.34
N ASP A 309 33.73 -11.20 -1.05
CA ASP A 309 33.04 -11.89 -2.14
C ASP A 309 31.87 -12.73 -1.60
N GLU A 310 32.12 -13.57 -0.58
CA GLU A 310 31.06 -14.36 0.06
C GLU A 310 29.99 -13.46 0.67
N PHE A 311 30.38 -12.36 1.31
CA PHE A 311 29.43 -11.39 1.83
C PHE A 311 28.55 -10.79 0.73
N THR A 312 29.15 -10.43 -0.40
CA THR A 312 28.46 -9.84 -1.56
C THR A 312 27.48 -10.84 -2.16
N ASP A 313 27.91 -12.06 -2.44
CA ASP A 313 27.07 -13.13 -3.02
C ASP A 313 25.86 -13.41 -2.14
N ARG A 314 26.06 -13.53 -0.82
CA ARG A 314 24.97 -13.77 0.13
C ARG A 314 23.97 -12.61 0.20
N LEU A 315 24.45 -11.37 0.16
CA LEU A 315 23.56 -10.23 0.18
C LEU A 315 22.80 -10.05 -1.13
N ASP A 316 23.41 -10.36 -2.26
CA ASP A 316 22.72 -10.32 -3.54
C ASP A 316 21.59 -11.38 -3.59
N ASP A 317 21.73 -12.52 -2.89
CA ASP A 317 20.63 -13.47 -2.64
C ASP A 317 19.55 -12.93 -1.67
N TRP A 318 19.94 -12.24 -0.59
CA TRP A 318 19.01 -11.85 0.48
C TRP A 318 18.23 -10.56 0.18
N LEU A 319 18.87 -9.55 -0.42
CA LEU A 319 18.29 -8.22 -0.65
C LEU A 319 17.02 -8.24 -1.54
N PRO A 320 16.94 -9.04 -2.63
CA PRO A 320 15.73 -9.16 -3.44
C PRO A 320 14.51 -9.65 -2.66
N LEU A 321 14.70 -10.35 -1.53
CA LEU A 321 13.64 -10.89 -0.69
C LEU A 321 13.08 -9.87 0.32
N VAL A 322 13.76 -8.73 0.51
CA VAL A 322 13.36 -7.70 1.48
C VAL A 322 12.04 -7.04 1.06
N GLY A 323 11.09 -6.97 2.01
CA GLY A 323 9.77 -6.37 1.80
C GLY A 323 8.77 -7.24 1.01
N LEU A 324 9.12 -8.50 0.69
CA LEU A 324 8.16 -9.49 0.19
C LEU A 324 7.16 -9.91 1.30
N PRO A 325 6.02 -10.54 0.94
CA PRO A 325 5.10 -11.09 1.93
C PRO A 325 5.82 -12.01 2.92
N ARG A 326 5.50 -11.86 4.21
CA ARG A 326 6.05 -12.68 5.29
C ARG A 326 5.91 -14.18 5.01
N SER A 327 6.96 -14.93 5.32
CA SER A 327 7.01 -16.40 5.30
C SER A 327 6.24 -17.00 6.48
N LEU A 328 6.25 -16.32 7.63
CA LEU A 328 5.46 -16.65 8.80
C LEU A 328 4.50 -15.48 9.14
N PRO A 329 3.17 -15.69 9.05
CA PRO A 329 2.19 -14.66 9.38
C PRO A 329 2.38 -14.15 10.81
N LEU A 330 2.28 -12.82 10.95
CA LEU A 330 2.42 -12.14 12.23
C LEU A 330 1.02 -11.89 12.79
N ARG A 331 0.74 -12.34 14.01
CA ARG A 331 -0.55 -12.16 14.68
C ARG A 331 -0.53 -10.97 15.63
N MET A 332 -1.64 -10.26 15.70
CA MET A 332 -1.86 -9.17 16.66
C MET A 332 -3.25 -9.31 17.28
N THR A 333 -3.36 -9.11 18.60
CA THR A 333 -4.65 -8.94 19.28
C THR A 333 -5.19 -7.54 18.98
N THR A 334 -6.35 -7.44 18.33
CA THR A 334 -6.81 -6.18 17.73
C THR A 334 -7.66 -5.32 18.65
N CYS A 335 -8.58 -5.90 19.41
CA CYS A 335 -9.47 -5.15 20.30
C CYS A 335 -9.66 -5.78 21.68
N CYS A 336 -9.90 -7.10 21.74
CA CYS A 336 -10.09 -7.84 22.99
C CYS A 336 -9.57 -9.28 22.87
N PRO A 337 -9.46 -10.01 24.00
CA PRO A 337 -8.98 -11.37 24.04
C PRO A 337 -9.74 -12.30 23.09
N GLY A 338 -9.02 -13.12 22.32
CA GLY A 338 -9.64 -14.00 21.31
C GLY A 338 -9.93 -13.34 19.95
N HIS A 339 -9.84 -12.01 19.83
CA HIS A 339 -9.87 -11.32 18.54
C HIS A 339 -8.43 -11.03 18.07
N SER A 340 -7.91 -11.95 17.26
CA SER A 340 -6.56 -11.85 16.67
C SER A 340 -6.64 -11.84 15.16
N ASP A 341 -6.06 -10.82 14.54
CA ASP A 341 -5.98 -10.70 13.08
C ASP A 341 -4.55 -10.91 12.59
N ASP A 342 -4.44 -11.29 11.32
CA ASP A 342 -3.17 -11.28 10.63
C ASP A 342 -2.74 -9.82 10.42
N PHE A 343 -1.57 -9.51 10.98
CA PHE A 343 -0.92 -8.24 10.77
C PHE A 343 -0.50 -8.11 9.29
N PRO A 344 -0.51 -6.89 8.71
CA PRO A 344 -0.27 -6.73 7.27
C PRO A 344 1.01 -7.45 6.81
N PRO A 345 0.93 -8.38 5.84
CA PRO A 345 2.03 -9.29 5.51
C PRO A 345 3.22 -8.61 4.83
N ARG A 346 3.15 -7.30 4.57
CA ARG A 346 4.21 -6.52 3.92
C ARG A 346 4.79 -5.43 4.83
N LEU A 347 4.41 -5.40 6.10
CA LEU A 347 5.06 -4.50 7.07
C LEU A 347 6.39 -5.12 7.51
N ALA A 348 7.47 -4.33 7.37
CA ALA A 348 8.79 -4.75 7.78
C ALA A 348 8.89 -4.88 9.31
N ASP A 349 9.58 -5.92 9.78
CA ASP A 349 9.87 -6.11 11.19
C ASP A 349 10.87 -5.04 11.67
N ARG A 350 10.51 -4.30 12.72
CA ARG A 350 11.28 -3.15 13.20
C ARG A 350 12.67 -3.53 13.71
N HIS A 351 12.84 -4.72 14.28
CA HIS A 351 14.14 -5.24 14.73
C HIS A 351 15.02 -5.53 13.51
N ASN A 352 14.44 -6.23 12.53
CA ASN A 352 15.07 -6.56 11.26
C ASN A 352 15.49 -5.34 10.46
N VAL A 353 14.71 -4.25 10.49
CA VAL A 353 15.08 -2.97 9.89
C VAL A 353 16.39 -2.45 10.48
N GLY A 354 16.64 -2.65 11.77
CA GLY A 354 17.91 -2.27 12.42
C GLY A 354 19.11 -3.04 11.86
N VAL A 355 18.97 -4.36 11.65
CA VAL A 355 20.02 -5.21 11.06
C VAL A 355 20.23 -4.88 9.58
N LEU A 356 19.15 -4.76 8.81
CA LEU A 356 19.19 -4.38 7.39
C LEU A 356 19.91 -3.05 7.21
N TRP A 357 19.70 -2.11 8.12
CA TRP A 357 20.41 -0.83 8.07
C TRP A 357 21.92 -1.02 8.10
N GLY A 358 22.45 -1.80 9.05
CA GLY A 358 23.87 -2.11 9.11
C GLY A 358 24.36 -2.88 7.89
N LEU A 359 23.57 -3.84 7.39
CA LEU A 359 23.92 -4.63 6.20
C LEU A 359 24.01 -3.78 4.94
N LEU A 360 23.07 -2.85 4.72
CA LEU A 360 23.09 -1.95 3.55
C LEU A 360 24.31 -1.03 3.55
N TRP A 361 24.71 -0.51 4.73
CA TRP A 361 25.93 0.28 4.84
C TRP A 361 27.20 -0.55 4.70
N ALA A 362 27.22 -1.79 5.22
CA ALA A 362 28.33 -2.70 4.98
C ALA A 362 28.46 -3.04 3.48
N ARG A 363 27.33 -3.25 2.79
CA ARG A 363 27.30 -3.47 1.34
C ARG A 363 27.80 -2.28 0.54
N ALA A 364 27.52 -1.05 0.98
CA ALA A 364 28.03 0.19 0.38
C ALA A 364 29.56 0.32 0.46
N MET A 365 30.23 -0.46 1.32
CA MET A 365 31.68 -0.48 1.45
C MET A 365 32.36 -1.49 0.52
N CYS A 366 31.57 -2.28 -0.22
CA CYS A 366 32.01 -3.28 -1.18
C CYS A 366 31.77 -2.77 -2.61
N PRO A 367 32.46 -3.30 -3.65
CA PRO A 367 32.25 -2.89 -5.04
C PRO A 367 30.77 -2.96 -5.45
N PRO A 368 30.22 -1.92 -6.12
CA PRO A 368 28.82 -1.95 -6.56
C PRO A 368 28.63 -2.93 -7.73
N SER A 369 27.50 -3.63 -7.74
CA SER A 369 27.00 -4.38 -8.90
C SER A 369 25.65 -3.80 -9.34
N GLU A 370 25.30 -3.91 -10.62
CA GLU A 370 24.00 -3.44 -11.12
C GLU A 370 22.83 -4.13 -10.40
N GLU A 371 23.00 -5.40 -10.02
CA GLU A 371 22.02 -6.18 -9.28
C GLU A 371 21.79 -5.65 -7.87
N THR A 372 22.85 -5.39 -7.09
CA THR A 372 22.72 -4.78 -5.76
C THR A 372 22.01 -3.43 -5.87
N LEU A 373 22.39 -2.59 -6.84
CA LEU A 373 21.79 -1.26 -7.02
C LEU A 373 20.31 -1.36 -7.39
N ARG A 374 19.94 -2.33 -8.24
CA ARG A 374 18.54 -2.65 -8.58
C ARG A 374 17.76 -3.09 -7.33
N SER A 375 18.36 -3.94 -6.49
CA SER A 375 17.78 -4.40 -5.23
C SER A 375 17.57 -3.26 -4.24
N LEU A 376 18.51 -2.33 -4.10
CA LEU A 376 18.33 -1.11 -3.30
C LEU A 376 17.14 -0.26 -3.78
N GLY A 377 16.98 -0.10 -5.11
CA GLY A 377 15.82 0.57 -5.69
C GLY A 377 14.50 -0.12 -5.34
N HIS A 378 14.44 -1.45 -5.44
CA HIS A 378 13.26 -2.22 -5.04
C HIS A 378 12.97 -2.15 -3.54
N ILE A 379 13.99 -2.18 -2.70
CA ILE A 379 13.86 -2.02 -1.25
C ILE A 379 13.28 -0.64 -0.94
N ALA A 380 13.80 0.43 -1.54
CA ALA A 380 13.30 1.79 -1.35
C ALA A 380 11.81 1.89 -1.71
N GLU A 381 11.41 1.36 -2.85
CA GLU A 381 10.01 1.37 -3.29
C GLU A 381 9.09 0.56 -2.36
N ARG A 382 9.47 -0.68 -2.01
CA ARG A 382 8.68 -1.56 -1.14
C ARG A 382 8.55 -0.97 0.26
N ALA A 383 9.62 -0.41 0.81
CA ALA A 383 9.64 0.18 2.13
C ALA A 383 8.87 1.52 2.18
N ALA A 384 8.84 2.29 1.09
CA ALA A 384 8.03 3.51 0.99
C ALA A 384 6.55 3.26 0.66
N ARG A 385 6.18 2.04 0.25
CA ARG A 385 4.80 1.68 -0.12
C ARG A 385 3.84 1.88 1.04
N LYS A 386 2.72 2.55 0.78
CA LYS A 386 1.64 2.75 1.75
C LYS A 386 0.92 1.43 2.05
N VAL A 387 0.88 1.07 3.33
CA VAL A 387 0.09 0.00 3.92
C VAL A 387 -1.18 0.62 4.55
N PRO A 388 -2.39 0.13 4.22
CA PRO A 388 -3.64 0.62 4.84
C PRO A 388 -3.56 0.61 6.37
N GLY A 389 -4.01 1.70 7.00
CA GLY A 389 -3.98 1.86 8.47
C GLY A 389 -2.61 2.13 9.10
N HIS A 390 -1.50 1.95 8.39
CA HIS A 390 -0.14 2.00 8.96
C HIS A 390 0.78 3.05 8.32
N GLY A 391 0.44 3.55 7.13
CA GLY A 391 1.33 4.44 6.37
C GLY A 391 2.42 3.65 5.62
N PRO A 392 3.56 4.27 5.26
CA PRO A 392 4.66 3.57 4.58
C PRO A 392 5.20 2.39 5.40
N SER A 393 5.57 1.28 4.75
CA SER A 393 6.05 0.05 5.42
C SER A 393 7.24 0.29 6.36
N SER A 394 8.27 1.01 5.89
CA SER A 394 9.38 1.48 6.71
C SER A 394 10.07 2.69 6.04
N PRO A 395 9.72 3.93 6.45
CA PRO A 395 10.43 5.14 6.00
C PRO A 395 11.94 5.09 6.24
N LYS A 396 12.36 4.51 7.36
CA LYS A 396 13.76 4.42 7.73
C LYS A 396 14.52 3.55 6.73
N LEU A 397 14.01 2.35 6.44
CA LEU A 397 14.63 1.45 5.47
C LEU A 397 14.65 2.07 4.07
N ALA A 398 13.56 2.72 3.65
CA ALA A 398 13.51 3.41 2.36
C ALA A 398 14.58 4.50 2.24
N ASN A 399 14.70 5.34 3.27
CA ASN A 399 15.67 6.44 3.30
C ASN A 399 17.12 5.93 3.26
N VAL A 400 17.42 4.82 3.94
CA VAL A 400 18.76 4.22 3.94
C VAL A 400 19.10 3.65 2.56
N ALA A 401 18.19 2.90 1.95
CA ALA A 401 18.41 2.36 0.61
C ALA A 401 18.67 3.48 -0.42
N VAL A 402 17.90 4.58 -0.33
CA VAL A 402 18.14 5.76 -1.16
C VAL A 402 19.47 6.44 -0.82
N ALA A 403 19.82 6.58 0.47
CA ALA A 403 21.09 7.21 0.85
C ALA A 403 22.30 6.44 0.32
N VAL A 404 22.25 5.10 0.33
CA VAL A 404 23.30 4.26 -0.27
C VAL A 404 23.37 4.48 -1.78
N LEU A 405 22.23 4.57 -2.48
CA LEU A 405 22.21 4.90 -3.92
C LEU A 405 22.81 6.28 -4.21
N VAL A 406 22.51 7.28 -3.37
CA VAL A 406 23.05 8.64 -3.53
C VAL A 406 24.56 8.68 -3.33
N ASP A 407 25.07 7.95 -2.35
CA ASP A 407 26.51 7.92 -2.02
C ASP A 407 27.32 6.99 -2.96
N THR A 408 26.67 6.25 -3.87
CA THR A 408 27.34 5.36 -4.82
C THR A 408 27.59 6.06 -6.16
N ASP A 409 28.86 6.18 -6.54
CA ASP A 409 29.27 6.67 -7.86
C ASP A 409 29.19 5.54 -8.90
N HIS A 410 28.00 5.34 -9.49
CA HIS A 410 27.76 4.34 -10.52
C HIS A 410 26.56 4.74 -11.41
N PRO A 411 26.62 4.60 -12.76
CA PRO A 411 25.51 4.95 -13.65
C PRO A 411 24.18 4.25 -13.30
N ALA A 412 24.25 2.97 -12.93
CA ALA A 412 23.06 2.23 -12.49
C ALA A 412 22.45 2.78 -11.18
N ALA A 413 23.23 3.40 -10.28
CA ALA A 413 22.69 4.03 -9.07
C ALA A 413 21.86 5.26 -9.44
N LEU A 414 22.36 6.06 -10.38
CA LEU A 414 21.65 7.20 -10.94
C LEU A 414 20.36 6.81 -11.65
N ALA A 415 20.40 5.73 -12.45
CA ALA A 415 19.21 5.15 -13.09
C ALA A 415 18.14 4.75 -12.07
N GLN A 416 18.55 4.18 -10.94
CA GLN A 416 17.64 3.83 -9.85
C GLN A 416 17.06 5.06 -9.16
N LEU A 417 17.84 6.11 -8.92
CA LEU A 417 17.35 7.37 -8.38
C LEU A 417 16.33 8.03 -9.33
N ALA A 418 16.62 8.08 -10.63
CA ALA A 418 15.71 8.62 -11.64
C ALA A 418 14.39 7.82 -11.70
N ARG A 419 14.46 6.48 -11.66
CA ARG A 419 13.29 5.60 -11.56
C ARG A 419 12.48 5.85 -10.28
N LEU A 420 13.15 6.01 -9.14
CA LEU A 420 12.49 6.25 -7.85
C LEU A 420 11.79 7.62 -7.81
N ALA A 421 12.34 8.65 -8.46
CA ALA A 421 11.76 9.98 -8.49
C ALA A 421 10.34 10.01 -9.09
N SER A 422 10.05 9.14 -10.05
CA SER A 422 8.71 9.04 -10.67
C SER A 422 7.77 8.09 -9.94
N ARG A 423 8.29 7.12 -9.16
CA ARG A 423 7.48 6.08 -8.50
C ARG A 423 7.15 6.35 -7.04
N LEU A 424 7.99 7.08 -6.32
CA LEU A 424 7.80 7.31 -4.90
C LEU A 424 6.72 8.37 -4.63
N THR A 425 5.66 7.97 -3.93
CA THR A 425 4.63 8.92 -3.48
C THR A 425 4.90 9.49 -2.08
N TYR A 426 5.81 8.87 -1.31
CA TYR A 426 6.11 9.30 0.06
C TYR A 426 7.10 10.47 0.06
N LYS A 427 6.59 11.68 0.34
CA LYS A 427 7.31 12.96 0.18
C LYS A 427 8.67 13.03 0.88
N SER A 428 8.82 12.39 2.04
CA SER A 428 10.09 12.46 2.80
C SER A 428 11.21 11.72 2.07
N THR A 429 10.96 10.47 1.64
CA THR A 429 11.95 9.68 0.88
C THR A 429 12.17 10.27 -0.52
N LEU A 430 11.11 10.72 -1.18
CA LEU A 430 11.21 11.39 -2.49
C LEU A 430 12.16 12.59 -2.42
N ARG A 431 12.09 13.41 -1.37
CA ARG A 431 12.98 14.57 -1.20
C ARG A 431 14.46 14.18 -1.10
N ILE A 432 14.77 13.00 -0.56
CA ILE A 432 16.15 12.47 -0.52
C ILE A 432 16.59 12.07 -1.93
N VAL A 433 15.72 11.41 -2.69
CA VAL A 433 15.98 11.06 -4.10
C VAL A 433 16.21 12.32 -4.94
N GLU A 434 15.33 13.31 -4.83
CA GLU A 434 15.42 14.56 -5.55
C GLU A 434 16.70 15.31 -5.23
N LYS A 435 17.06 15.40 -3.93
CA LYS A 435 18.32 16.00 -3.51
C LYS A 435 19.52 15.24 -4.08
N GLY A 436 19.48 13.91 -4.07
CA GLY A 436 20.51 13.07 -4.66
C GLY A 436 20.72 13.33 -6.14
N LEU A 437 19.62 13.35 -6.92
CA LEU A 437 19.66 13.68 -8.34
C LEU A 437 20.26 15.08 -8.59
N THR A 438 19.87 16.08 -7.79
CA THR A 438 20.47 17.43 -7.87
C THR A 438 21.96 17.41 -7.58
N THR A 439 22.41 16.73 -6.52
CA THR A 439 23.84 16.63 -6.20
C THR A 439 24.64 16.00 -7.34
N HIS A 440 24.13 14.91 -7.93
CA HIS A 440 24.76 14.25 -9.08
C HIS A 440 24.78 15.16 -10.32
N ALA A 441 23.71 15.92 -10.55
CA ALA A 441 23.65 16.90 -11.64
C ALA A 441 24.69 18.02 -11.48
N GLU A 442 24.80 18.60 -10.28
CA GLU A 442 25.77 19.63 -9.94
C GLU A 442 27.21 19.11 -10.10
N ALA A 443 27.50 17.88 -9.67
CA ALA A 443 28.82 17.26 -9.81
C ALA A 443 29.24 17.07 -11.27
N LEU A 444 28.28 16.78 -12.14
CA LEU A 444 28.49 16.61 -13.59
C LEU A 444 28.39 17.93 -14.38
N GLY A 445 28.00 19.04 -13.74
CA GLY A 445 27.81 20.34 -14.39
C GLY A 445 26.66 20.38 -15.40
N ILE A 446 25.67 19.49 -15.25
CA ILE A 446 24.50 19.37 -16.15
C ILE A 446 23.20 19.64 -15.40
N GLY A 447 22.11 19.88 -16.15
CA GLY A 447 20.79 20.05 -15.55
C GLY A 447 20.26 18.73 -14.97
N ARG A 448 19.39 18.80 -13.95
CA ARG A 448 18.74 17.60 -13.38
C ARG A 448 18.00 16.77 -14.42
N GLU A 449 17.30 17.40 -15.37
CA GLU A 449 16.58 16.64 -16.39
C GLU A 449 17.56 15.96 -17.36
N ASP A 450 18.75 16.53 -17.59
CA ASP A 450 19.80 15.88 -18.41
C ASP A 450 20.34 14.61 -17.74
N VAL A 451 20.53 14.65 -16.41
CA VAL A 451 20.85 13.47 -15.60
C VAL A 451 19.79 12.40 -15.77
N GLU A 452 18.52 12.78 -15.67
CA GLU A 452 17.41 11.84 -15.76
C GLU A 452 17.22 11.25 -17.17
N GLU A 453 17.62 11.98 -18.22
CA GLU A 453 17.67 11.50 -19.61
C GLU A 453 18.85 10.53 -19.83
N MET A 454 20.03 10.87 -19.32
CA MET A 454 21.25 10.04 -19.43
C MET A 454 21.16 8.74 -18.62
N ALA A 455 20.37 8.76 -17.54
CA ALA A 455 20.22 7.63 -16.64
C ALA A 455 19.21 6.57 -17.13
N LEU A 456 18.69 6.69 -18.37
CA LEU A 456 17.75 5.74 -18.91
C LEU A 456 18.44 4.38 -19.19
N PRO A 457 17.97 3.26 -18.62
CA PRO A 457 18.59 1.96 -18.86
C PRO A 457 18.22 1.41 -20.25
N GLY A 458 19.22 0.81 -20.93
CA GLY A 458 19.02 0.15 -22.22
C GLY A 458 18.41 -1.27 -22.14
N PHE A 459 18.41 -1.90 -20.96
CA PHE A 459 17.92 -3.27 -20.69
C PHE A 459 18.49 -4.37 -21.62
N GLY A 460 19.64 -4.12 -22.25
CA GLY A 460 20.22 -5.04 -23.23
C GLY A 460 19.38 -5.19 -24.51
N LEU A 461 18.55 -4.19 -24.87
CA LEU A 461 17.71 -4.26 -26.07
C LEU A 461 18.53 -4.12 -27.38
N PRO A 462 18.23 -4.92 -28.43
CA PRO A 462 17.21 -5.98 -28.48
C PRO A 462 17.59 -7.16 -27.59
N LEU A 463 16.64 -7.61 -26.77
CA LEU A 463 16.85 -8.68 -25.78
C LEU A 463 16.27 -9.98 -26.35
N ALA A 464 17.15 -10.89 -26.75
CA ALA A 464 16.80 -12.21 -27.22
C ALA A 464 17.86 -13.21 -26.77
N ASP A 465 17.42 -14.37 -26.27
CA ASP A 465 18.33 -15.42 -25.79
C ASP A 465 17.65 -16.80 -25.80
N LYS A 466 18.39 -17.83 -25.39
CA LYS A 466 17.89 -19.17 -25.14
C LYS A 466 17.63 -19.40 -23.64
N LEU A 467 16.61 -20.18 -23.36
CA LEU A 467 16.34 -20.73 -22.03
C LEU A 467 15.97 -22.20 -22.19
N GLY A 468 16.91 -23.09 -21.86
CA GLY A 468 16.89 -24.50 -22.23
C GLY A 468 16.91 -24.69 -23.76
N ASP A 469 16.07 -25.59 -24.27
CA ASP A 469 15.93 -25.85 -25.72
C ASP A 469 15.04 -24.82 -26.44
N SER A 470 14.52 -23.84 -25.71
CA SER A 470 13.62 -22.80 -26.24
C SER A 470 14.36 -21.48 -26.37
N SER A 471 13.93 -20.63 -27.29
CA SER A 471 14.42 -19.25 -27.39
C SER A 471 13.32 -18.26 -27.07
N TYR A 472 13.69 -17.09 -26.59
CA TYR A 472 12.79 -15.99 -26.35
C TYR A 472 13.33 -14.71 -26.98
N GLU A 473 12.42 -13.82 -27.34
CA GLU A 473 12.70 -12.47 -27.79
C GLU A 473 11.73 -11.52 -27.07
N VAL A 474 12.24 -10.43 -26.53
CA VAL A 474 11.41 -9.37 -25.95
C VAL A 474 11.04 -8.38 -27.05
N GLU A 475 9.76 -8.38 -27.41
CA GLU A 475 9.19 -7.47 -28.39
C GLU A 475 8.51 -6.30 -27.66
N VAL A 476 8.85 -5.07 -28.05
CA VAL A 476 8.19 -3.87 -27.51
C VAL A 476 7.03 -3.47 -28.42
N ARG A 477 5.84 -3.33 -27.83
CA ARG A 477 4.59 -2.97 -28.51
C ARG A 477 4.02 -1.72 -27.86
N GLY A 478 4.21 -0.57 -28.51
CA GLY A 478 3.83 0.73 -27.95
C GLY A 478 4.65 1.05 -26.70
N VAL A 479 3.98 1.14 -25.55
CA VAL A 479 4.61 1.29 -24.22
C VAL A 479 4.74 -0.01 -23.42
N ASP A 480 4.28 -1.14 -23.96
CA ASP A 480 4.37 -2.45 -23.32
C ASP A 480 5.51 -3.29 -23.90
N ALA A 481 6.02 -4.23 -23.11
CA ALA A 481 6.96 -5.26 -23.55
C ALA A 481 6.35 -6.65 -23.35
N VAL A 482 6.53 -7.52 -24.35
CA VAL A 482 6.02 -8.89 -24.31
C VAL A 482 7.12 -9.87 -24.69
N VAL A 483 7.08 -11.05 -24.08
CA VAL A 483 8.01 -12.14 -24.44
C VAL A 483 7.39 -13.01 -25.51
N VAL A 484 8.06 -13.09 -26.65
CA VAL A 484 7.75 -14.03 -27.73
C VAL A 484 8.61 -15.26 -27.56
N TRP A 485 7.98 -16.42 -27.35
CA TRP A 485 8.68 -17.69 -27.16
C TRP A 485 8.72 -18.49 -28.47
N ARG A 486 9.84 -19.16 -28.73
CA ARG A 486 9.97 -20.20 -29.75
C ARG A 486 10.36 -21.51 -29.10
N ASN A 487 9.64 -22.59 -29.42
CA ASN A 487 9.95 -23.92 -28.93
C ASN A 487 11.21 -24.50 -29.61
N SER A 488 11.59 -25.73 -29.24
CA SER A 488 12.72 -26.46 -29.83
C SER A 488 12.63 -26.66 -31.35
N ASP A 489 11.42 -26.63 -31.91
CA ASP A 489 11.18 -26.73 -33.36
C ASP A 489 11.18 -25.36 -34.07
N GLY A 490 11.46 -24.27 -33.33
CA GLY A 490 11.45 -22.90 -33.83
C GLY A 490 10.06 -22.27 -33.99
N LYS A 491 8.98 -22.95 -33.59
CA LYS A 491 7.60 -22.45 -33.68
C LYS A 491 7.29 -21.47 -32.56
N VAL A 492 6.66 -20.35 -32.92
CA VAL A 492 6.22 -19.32 -31.97
C VAL A 492 5.08 -19.84 -31.09
N VAL A 493 5.21 -19.70 -29.77
CA VAL A 493 4.21 -20.12 -28.77
C VAL A 493 3.86 -18.96 -27.84
N LYS A 494 2.60 -18.91 -27.38
CA LYS A 494 2.06 -17.80 -26.58
C LYS A 494 2.47 -17.82 -25.10
N ALA A 495 3.03 -18.92 -24.62
CA ALA A 495 3.40 -19.12 -23.24
C ALA A 495 4.75 -19.84 -23.17
N PRO A 496 5.54 -19.64 -22.09
CA PRO A 496 6.78 -20.36 -21.90
C PRO A 496 6.52 -21.88 -21.99
N PRO A 497 7.32 -22.64 -22.76
CA PRO A 497 7.19 -24.10 -22.83
C PRO A 497 7.21 -24.76 -21.44
N ALA A 498 6.57 -25.92 -21.31
CA ALA A 498 6.45 -26.61 -20.03
C ALA A 498 7.82 -26.95 -19.42
N GLN A 499 8.78 -27.31 -20.27
CA GLN A 499 10.17 -27.58 -19.89
C GLN A 499 10.84 -26.37 -19.22
N VAL A 500 10.72 -25.18 -19.83
CA VAL A 500 11.25 -23.93 -19.27
C VAL A 500 10.64 -23.62 -17.91
N ARG A 501 9.32 -23.82 -17.75
CA ARG A 501 8.63 -23.59 -16.47
C ARG A 501 9.09 -24.54 -15.36
N LYS A 502 9.51 -25.75 -15.71
CA LYS A 502 9.90 -26.79 -14.76
C LYS A 502 11.37 -26.66 -14.37
N ASP A 503 12.24 -26.41 -15.36
CA ASP A 503 13.68 -26.56 -15.20
C ASP A 503 14.42 -25.21 -15.11
N HIS A 504 13.79 -24.11 -15.54
CA HIS A 504 14.34 -22.74 -15.53
C HIS A 504 13.35 -21.72 -14.93
N GLY A 505 12.72 -22.11 -13.81
CA GLY A 505 11.64 -21.36 -13.19
C GLY A 505 12.06 -19.98 -12.64
N GLU A 506 13.27 -19.87 -12.09
CA GLU A 506 13.79 -18.62 -11.54
C GLU A 506 14.26 -17.66 -12.65
N GLU A 507 14.98 -18.14 -13.66
CA GLU A 507 15.37 -17.33 -14.82
C GLU A 507 14.14 -16.81 -15.58
N LEU A 508 13.07 -17.62 -15.67
CA LEU A 508 11.79 -17.19 -16.24
C LEU A 508 11.14 -16.06 -15.41
N LYS A 509 11.30 -16.08 -14.09
CA LYS A 509 10.76 -15.07 -13.18
C LYS A 509 11.56 -13.76 -13.27
N GLU A 510 12.88 -13.85 -13.39
CA GLU A 510 13.75 -12.71 -13.66
C GLU A 510 13.44 -12.06 -15.02
N LEU A 511 13.31 -12.86 -16.08
CA LEU A 511 12.92 -12.36 -17.40
C LEU A 511 11.58 -11.61 -17.34
N LYS A 512 10.59 -12.17 -16.62
CA LYS A 512 9.30 -11.48 -16.42
C LYS A 512 9.44 -10.18 -15.64
N ALA A 513 10.32 -10.12 -14.63
CA ALA A 513 10.59 -8.91 -13.88
C ALA A 513 11.25 -7.84 -14.77
N THR A 514 12.25 -8.21 -15.58
CA THR A 514 12.88 -7.32 -16.57
C THR A 514 11.87 -6.80 -17.58
N VAL A 515 10.98 -7.64 -18.09
CA VAL A 515 9.93 -7.22 -19.03
C VAL A 515 8.95 -6.25 -18.39
N ALA A 516 8.58 -6.47 -17.13
CA ALA A 516 7.74 -5.54 -16.38
C ALA A 516 8.46 -4.19 -16.14
N ASP A 517 9.76 -4.22 -15.85
CA ASP A 517 10.58 -3.01 -15.69
C ASP A 517 10.72 -2.24 -17.01
N ILE A 518 10.88 -2.93 -18.15
CA ILE A 518 10.89 -2.31 -19.48
C ILE A 518 9.57 -1.57 -19.72
N GLY A 519 8.42 -2.21 -19.50
CA GLY A 519 7.11 -1.57 -19.68
C GLY A 519 6.88 -0.38 -18.75
N ALA A 520 7.29 -0.48 -17.49
CA ALA A 520 7.22 0.63 -16.54
C ALA A 520 8.11 1.80 -16.95
N THR A 521 9.33 1.53 -17.40
CA THR A 521 10.26 2.57 -17.88
C THR A 521 9.79 3.21 -19.18
N LEU A 522 9.22 2.45 -20.12
CA LEU A 522 8.62 3.00 -21.35
C LEU A 522 7.45 3.92 -21.05
N THR A 523 6.56 3.52 -20.13
CA THR A 523 5.45 4.36 -19.67
C THR A 523 5.96 5.68 -19.09
N GLY A 524 6.96 5.62 -18.19
CA GLY A 524 7.57 6.81 -17.61
C GLY A 524 8.30 7.69 -18.65
N THR A 525 8.96 7.06 -19.62
CA THR A 525 9.67 7.78 -20.71
C THR A 525 8.68 8.48 -21.64
N ARG A 526 7.56 7.83 -21.99
CA ARG A 526 6.46 8.47 -22.74
C ARG A 526 5.94 9.69 -22.00
N ASP A 527 5.62 9.54 -20.72
CA ASP A 527 5.04 10.62 -19.92
C ASP A 527 6.02 11.81 -19.79
N ARG A 528 7.32 11.52 -19.67
CA ARG A 528 8.37 12.56 -19.71
C ARG A 528 8.44 13.24 -21.07
N LEU A 529 8.49 12.48 -22.17
CA LEU A 529 8.51 13.03 -23.54
C LEU A 529 7.28 13.89 -23.83
N GLU A 530 6.08 13.50 -23.41
CA GLU A 530 4.89 14.34 -23.53
C GLU A 530 5.04 15.61 -22.69
N GLY A 531 5.59 15.50 -21.48
CA GLY A 531 5.90 16.62 -20.61
C GLY A 531 6.84 17.66 -21.21
N LEU A 532 7.73 17.26 -22.13
CA LEU A 532 8.65 18.17 -22.84
C LEU A 532 7.95 19.17 -23.75
N LEU A 533 6.70 18.90 -24.18
CA LEU A 533 5.90 19.87 -24.94
C LEU A 533 5.62 21.15 -24.13
N ARG A 534 5.79 21.08 -22.81
CA ARG A 534 5.68 22.19 -21.85
C ARG A 534 7.03 22.67 -21.36
N ARG A 535 8.12 22.42 -22.06
CA ARG A 535 9.46 22.88 -21.68
C ARG A 535 10.11 23.59 -22.86
N ASP A 536 10.96 24.58 -22.60
CA ASP A 536 11.79 25.22 -23.63
C ASP A 536 13.13 24.48 -23.72
N ARG A 537 13.04 23.19 -24.04
CA ARG A 537 14.18 22.26 -24.06
C ARG A 537 14.76 22.15 -25.47
N THR A 538 16.08 22.27 -25.54
CA THR A 538 16.86 22.09 -26.76
C THR A 538 18.05 21.17 -26.50
N TRP A 539 18.48 20.47 -27.55
CA TRP A 539 19.64 19.57 -27.52
C TRP A 539 20.52 19.84 -28.73
N THR A 540 21.81 19.54 -28.62
CA THR A 540 22.63 19.34 -29.82
C THR A 540 22.21 18.05 -30.53
N VAL A 541 22.53 17.91 -31.82
CA VAL A 541 22.26 16.67 -32.56
C VAL A 541 22.90 15.45 -31.88
N GLU A 542 24.14 15.59 -31.37
CA GLU A 542 24.83 14.51 -30.67
C GLU A 542 24.05 14.04 -29.43
N GLN A 543 23.65 14.96 -28.55
CA GLN A 543 22.88 14.66 -27.35
C GLN A 543 21.53 14.03 -27.68
N TRP A 544 20.82 14.60 -28.66
CA TRP A 544 19.52 14.09 -29.09
C TRP A 544 19.62 12.67 -29.65
N ARG A 545 20.68 12.39 -30.43
CA ARG A 545 20.92 11.05 -30.95
C ARG A 545 21.22 10.05 -29.84
N GLU A 546 22.17 10.39 -28.97
CA GLU A 546 22.57 9.53 -27.86
C GLU A 546 21.40 9.22 -26.91
N ARG A 547 20.65 10.24 -26.49
CA ARG A 547 19.62 10.13 -25.46
C ARG A 547 18.28 9.61 -25.98
N PHE A 548 17.97 9.86 -27.25
CA PHE A 548 16.65 9.56 -27.82
C PHE A 548 16.70 8.71 -29.08
N LEU A 549 17.26 9.21 -30.20
CA LEU A 549 17.09 8.53 -31.49
C LEU A 549 17.82 7.19 -31.60
N ASP A 550 18.98 7.05 -30.98
CA ASP A 550 19.83 5.85 -31.09
C ASP A 550 19.82 5.02 -29.79
N HIS A 551 19.35 5.60 -28.69
CA HIS A 551 19.18 4.92 -27.41
C HIS A 551 18.34 3.62 -27.55
N PRO A 552 18.76 2.48 -26.98
CA PRO A 552 18.09 1.18 -27.15
C PRO A 552 16.58 1.18 -26.85
N LEU A 553 16.18 1.86 -25.77
CA LEU A 553 14.80 1.99 -25.32
C LEU A 553 14.08 3.24 -25.85
N ALA A 554 14.57 4.46 -25.56
CA ALA A 554 13.91 5.71 -25.95
C ALA A 554 13.61 5.84 -27.44
N ARG A 555 14.43 5.25 -28.33
CA ARG A 555 14.21 5.31 -29.79
C ARG A 555 12.85 4.78 -30.21
N ILE A 556 12.29 3.83 -29.44
CA ILE A 556 10.99 3.21 -29.70
C ILE A 556 9.86 4.25 -29.62
N LEU A 557 10.03 5.28 -28.79
CA LEU A 557 9.08 6.39 -28.67
C LEU A 557 9.53 7.57 -29.52
N ALA A 558 10.79 7.98 -29.41
CA ALA A 558 11.33 9.20 -30.02
C ALA A 558 11.27 9.20 -31.56
N ARG A 559 11.49 8.04 -32.22
CA ARG A 559 11.41 7.93 -33.68
C ARG A 559 9.98 8.10 -34.22
N ARG A 560 8.95 7.98 -33.38
CA ARG A 560 7.54 8.15 -33.76
C ARG A 560 7.02 9.57 -33.49
N LEU A 561 7.91 10.47 -33.07
CA LEU A 561 7.63 11.87 -32.82
C LEU A 561 8.18 12.77 -33.93
N ILE A 562 7.59 13.95 -34.05
CA ILE A 562 8.04 15.02 -34.92
C ILE A 562 9.02 15.90 -34.12
N TRP A 563 10.15 16.22 -34.70
CA TRP A 563 11.21 17.04 -34.11
C TRP A 563 11.51 18.22 -35.02
N THR A 564 12.02 19.30 -34.46
CA THR A 564 12.47 20.46 -35.21
C THR A 564 13.99 20.53 -35.11
N VAL A 565 14.69 20.51 -36.25
CA VAL A 565 16.15 20.66 -36.36
C VAL A 565 16.42 21.99 -37.07
N ASP A 566 17.00 22.96 -36.36
CA ASP A 566 17.22 24.34 -36.85
C ASP A 566 15.99 24.97 -37.53
N GLY A 567 14.82 24.76 -36.92
CA GLY A 567 13.54 25.28 -37.44
C GLY A 567 12.86 24.38 -38.49
N VAL A 568 13.52 23.34 -38.99
CA VAL A 568 12.95 22.39 -39.96
C VAL A 568 12.30 21.21 -39.24
N ALA A 569 10.99 21.04 -39.40
CA ALA A 569 10.26 19.91 -38.85
C ALA A 569 10.60 18.60 -39.60
N CYS A 570 10.84 17.53 -38.85
CA CYS A 570 11.21 16.22 -39.37
C CYS A 570 10.69 15.07 -38.48
N CYS A 571 10.56 13.87 -39.05
CA CYS A 571 10.20 12.65 -38.34
C CYS A 571 11.01 11.47 -38.89
N TRP A 572 11.23 10.42 -38.11
CA TRP A 572 11.93 9.23 -38.59
C TRP A 572 11.02 8.45 -39.55
N GLY A 573 11.43 8.38 -40.83
CA GLY A 573 10.69 7.72 -41.90
C GLY A 573 10.86 6.19 -41.95
N GLY A 574 11.56 5.59 -40.99
CA GLY A 574 11.87 4.16 -40.94
C GLY A 574 13.36 3.88 -41.15
N ASP A 575 13.98 4.57 -42.10
CA ASP A 575 15.39 4.45 -42.47
C ASP A 575 16.22 5.71 -42.19
N ALA A 576 15.61 6.89 -42.32
CA ALA A 576 16.26 8.19 -42.13
C ALA A 576 15.27 9.23 -41.57
N LEU A 577 15.78 10.38 -41.15
CA LEU A 577 14.96 11.55 -40.84
C LEU A 577 14.41 12.15 -42.13
N ARG A 578 13.13 12.50 -42.13
CA ARG A 578 12.43 13.03 -43.30
C ARG A 578 11.58 14.24 -42.95
N THR A 579 11.52 15.21 -43.84
CA THR A 579 10.56 16.31 -43.78
C THR A 579 9.16 15.83 -44.19
N VAL A 580 8.15 16.69 -44.03
CA VAL A 580 6.75 16.35 -44.36
C VAL A 580 6.55 15.95 -45.84
N ASP A 581 7.36 16.54 -46.73
CA ASP A 581 7.40 16.24 -48.17
C ASP A 581 8.25 15.01 -48.52
N ASP A 582 8.63 14.23 -47.51
CA ASP A 582 9.36 12.97 -47.63
C ASP A 582 10.84 13.08 -48.05
N THR A 583 11.39 14.29 -48.02
CA THR A 583 12.80 14.58 -48.31
C THR A 583 13.67 14.18 -47.14
N VAL A 584 14.78 13.47 -47.41
CA VAL A 584 15.75 13.08 -46.38
C VAL A 584 16.44 14.32 -45.81
N LEU A 585 16.46 14.42 -44.48
CA LEU A 585 17.12 15.48 -43.74
C LEU A 585 18.34 14.89 -43.02
N GLU A 586 19.52 15.43 -43.31
CA GLU A 586 20.76 15.13 -42.57
C GLU A 586 21.11 16.33 -41.68
N PRO A 587 20.92 16.22 -40.35
CA PRO A 587 21.23 17.31 -39.43
C PRO A 587 22.72 17.67 -39.44
N ALA A 588 23.04 18.96 -39.46
CA ALA A 588 24.41 19.43 -39.19
C ALA A 588 24.79 19.10 -37.74
N GLY A 589 26.08 18.84 -37.46
CA GLY A 589 26.52 18.43 -36.13
C GLY A 589 26.28 19.49 -35.04
N ASP A 590 26.27 20.77 -35.41
CA ASP A 590 26.02 21.94 -34.56
C ASP A 590 24.56 22.40 -34.56
N ALA A 591 23.66 21.69 -35.26
CA ALA A 591 22.25 22.03 -35.30
C ALA A 591 21.58 21.86 -33.93
N THR A 592 20.58 22.70 -33.68
CA THR A 592 19.75 22.66 -32.47
C THR A 592 18.49 21.85 -32.72
N VAL A 593 18.22 20.89 -31.85
CA VAL A 593 17.03 20.03 -31.90
C VAL A 593 16.06 20.40 -30.78
N ARG A 594 14.76 20.46 -31.10
CA ARG A 594 13.68 20.58 -30.12
C ARG A 594 12.49 19.71 -30.51
N LEU A 595 11.61 19.40 -29.56
CA LEU A 595 10.38 18.68 -29.86
C LEU A 595 9.42 19.60 -30.63
N TRP A 596 8.85 19.11 -31.73
CA TRP A 596 7.92 19.91 -32.53
C TRP A 596 6.57 20.08 -31.81
N HIS A 597 6.00 21.28 -31.87
CA HIS A 597 4.71 21.60 -31.27
C HIS A 597 3.77 22.24 -32.30
N PRO A 598 2.50 21.82 -32.41
CA PRO A 598 1.58 22.31 -33.44
C PRO A 598 1.20 23.78 -33.33
N VAL A 599 1.30 24.38 -32.13
CA VAL A 599 1.08 25.83 -31.95
C VAL A 599 2.14 26.68 -32.64
N ASP A 600 3.36 26.15 -32.80
CA ASP A 600 4.45 26.88 -33.48
C ASP A 600 4.32 26.80 -35.00
N ASP A 601 3.64 25.78 -35.52
CA ASP A 601 3.43 25.57 -36.96
C ASP A 601 2.02 25.00 -37.25
N PRO A 602 0.95 25.81 -37.07
CA PRO A 602 -0.42 25.34 -37.26
C PRO A 602 -0.73 24.94 -38.70
N ALA A 603 -0.03 25.54 -39.68
CA ALA A 603 -0.24 25.29 -41.10
C ALA A 603 0.23 23.90 -41.53
N ALA A 604 1.32 23.38 -40.94
CA ALA A 604 1.84 22.06 -41.28
C ALA A 604 1.11 20.90 -40.60
N VAL A 605 0.19 21.16 -39.66
CA VAL A 605 -0.48 20.13 -38.85
C VAL A 605 -1.15 19.06 -39.72
N LEU A 606 -1.95 19.47 -40.71
CA LEU A 606 -2.65 18.53 -41.59
C LEU A 606 -1.68 17.69 -42.42
N ALA A 607 -0.64 18.31 -42.98
CA ALA A 607 0.38 17.63 -43.77
C ALA A 607 1.15 16.59 -42.93
N TRP A 608 1.45 16.91 -41.67
CA TRP A 608 2.05 15.95 -40.74
C TRP A 608 1.12 14.79 -40.38
N ARG A 609 -0.18 15.03 -40.18
CA ARG A 609 -1.17 13.95 -39.97
C ARG A 609 -1.20 13.00 -41.17
N GLU A 610 -1.21 13.54 -42.38
CA GLU A 610 -1.17 12.75 -43.63
C GLU A 610 0.14 11.95 -43.76
N PHE A 611 1.28 12.58 -43.46
CA PHE A 611 2.59 11.90 -43.45
C PHE A 611 2.60 10.68 -42.53
N LEU A 612 2.15 10.87 -41.28
CA LEU A 612 2.11 9.82 -40.27
C LEU A 612 1.17 8.68 -40.69
N ALA A 613 -0.01 9.01 -41.22
CA ALA A 613 -0.97 8.03 -41.70
C ALA A 613 -0.43 7.22 -42.90
N ARG A 614 0.21 7.88 -43.87
CA ARG A 614 0.82 7.23 -45.05
C ARG A 614 1.93 6.26 -44.66
N ARG A 615 2.73 6.60 -43.64
CA ARG A 615 3.81 5.76 -43.12
C ARG A 615 3.37 4.77 -42.03
N THR A 616 2.08 4.76 -41.67
CA THR A 616 1.53 3.91 -40.60
C THR A 616 2.28 4.12 -39.27
N ILE A 617 2.64 5.37 -38.97
CA ILE A 617 3.34 5.74 -37.73
C ILE A 617 2.28 6.13 -36.69
N THR A 618 2.17 5.32 -35.64
CA THR A 618 1.34 5.63 -34.46
C THR A 618 2.16 6.43 -33.45
N GLN A 619 1.75 7.66 -33.14
CA GLN A 619 2.46 8.48 -32.16
C GLN A 619 2.23 7.97 -30.72
N PRO A 620 3.24 8.02 -29.84
CA PRO A 620 3.11 7.52 -28.46
C PRO A 620 2.19 8.40 -27.59
N PHE A 621 1.87 9.62 -28.05
CA PHE A 621 0.86 10.52 -27.49
C PHE A 621 0.39 11.48 -28.60
N LYS A 622 -0.70 12.23 -28.37
CA LYS A 622 -1.17 13.25 -29.33
C LYS A 622 -0.15 14.38 -29.49
N GLN A 623 0.54 14.41 -30.63
CA GLN A 623 1.42 15.51 -31.03
C GLN A 623 0.88 16.23 -32.28
N ALA A 624 0.75 15.55 -33.43
CA ALA A 624 0.13 16.14 -34.63
C ALA A 624 -1.41 16.27 -34.50
N HIS A 625 -2.01 15.41 -33.68
CA HIS A 625 -3.43 15.48 -33.31
C HIS A 625 -3.63 16.19 -31.97
N ARG A 626 -2.66 16.99 -31.52
CA ARG A 626 -2.76 17.68 -30.23
C ARG A 626 -3.72 18.86 -30.34
N GLU A 627 -4.58 18.98 -29.32
CA GLU A 627 -5.52 20.08 -29.19
C GLU A 627 -4.77 21.41 -28.98
N GLN A 628 -5.13 22.43 -29.76
CA GLN A 628 -4.51 23.77 -29.67
C GLN A 628 -5.47 24.74 -28.97
N TYR A 629 -4.99 25.43 -27.94
CA TYR A 629 -5.76 26.43 -27.21
C TYR A 629 -5.13 27.81 -27.41
N LEU A 630 -5.67 28.53 -28.39
CA LEU A 630 -5.27 29.91 -28.66
C LEU A 630 -5.99 30.87 -27.71
N LEU A 631 -5.35 32.02 -27.50
CA LEU A 631 -5.92 33.12 -26.73
C LEU A 631 -7.12 33.72 -27.47
N THR A 632 -8.25 33.81 -26.78
CA THR A 632 -9.53 34.33 -27.32
C THR A 632 -9.79 35.76 -26.86
N ASP A 633 -10.70 36.46 -27.55
CA ASP A 633 -11.09 37.84 -27.18
C ASP A 633 -11.70 37.93 -25.77
N ALA A 634 -12.39 36.86 -25.33
CA ALA A 634 -12.89 36.76 -23.96
C ALA A 634 -11.75 36.80 -22.93
N GLU A 635 -10.64 36.12 -23.22
CA GLU A 635 -9.46 36.10 -22.34
C GLU A 635 -8.65 37.39 -22.41
N ARG A 636 -8.63 38.07 -23.57
CA ARG A 636 -8.08 39.43 -23.68
C ARG A 636 -8.87 40.41 -22.82
N THR A 637 -10.19 40.23 -22.73
CA THR A 637 -11.08 41.07 -21.92
C THR A 637 -10.88 40.84 -20.42
N THR A 638 -10.75 39.58 -19.97
CA THR A 638 -10.50 39.26 -18.55
C THR A 638 -9.06 39.57 -18.12
N GLY A 639 -8.12 39.61 -19.05
CA GLY A 639 -6.75 40.05 -18.85
C GLY A 639 -5.87 38.98 -18.21
N THR A 640 -6.11 38.65 -16.94
CA THR A 640 -5.19 37.83 -16.11
C THR A 640 -5.70 36.44 -15.76
N TYR A 641 -6.92 36.09 -16.15
CA TYR A 641 -7.54 34.80 -15.84
C TYR A 641 -8.43 34.29 -16.98
N SER A 642 -8.61 32.98 -17.08
CA SER A 642 -9.55 32.35 -18.01
C SER A 642 -10.69 31.67 -17.27
N ASN A 643 -11.92 31.93 -17.73
CA ASN A 643 -13.14 31.26 -17.26
C ASN A 643 -13.51 30.03 -18.09
N ARG A 644 -12.68 29.63 -19.07
CA ARG A 644 -13.01 28.58 -20.05
C ARG A 644 -13.35 27.23 -19.40
N PHE A 645 -12.84 26.98 -18.19
CA PHE A 645 -13.04 25.75 -17.43
C PHE A 645 -13.71 26.00 -16.08
N ALA A 646 -14.33 27.16 -15.88
CA ALA A 646 -15.06 27.47 -14.67
C ALA A 646 -16.43 26.76 -14.66
N ALA A 647 -16.98 26.57 -13.46
CA ALA A 647 -18.31 25.99 -13.21
C ALA A 647 -18.48 24.52 -13.66
N HIS A 648 -17.40 23.73 -13.74
CA HIS A 648 -17.54 22.27 -13.87
C HIS A 648 -17.49 21.54 -12.53
N ILE A 649 -18.33 20.52 -12.39
CA ILE A 649 -18.41 19.66 -11.21
C ILE A 649 -17.58 18.40 -11.46
N VAL A 650 -16.54 18.19 -10.67
CA VAL A 650 -15.59 17.09 -10.80
C VAL A 650 -15.50 16.24 -9.54
N ARG A 651 -15.22 14.94 -9.68
CA ARG A 651 -14.94 14.04 -8.55
C ARG A 651 -13.55 14.31 -8.00
N GLN A 652 -13.43 14.60 -6.71
CA GLN A 652 -12.16 14.99 -6.07
C GLN A 652 -11.09 13.90 -6.24
N HIS A 653 -11.45 12.64 -6.00
CA HIS A 653 -10.49 11.53 -6.08
C HIS A 653 -9.93 11.33 -7.50
N ARG A 654 -10.75 11.54 -8.55
CA ARG A 654 -10.30 11.44 -9.94
C ARG A 654 -9.46 12.66 -10.34
N LEU A 655 -9.88 13.86 -9.94
CA LEU A 655 -9.12 15.08 -10.18
C LEU A 655 -7.70 14.98 -9.60
N ILE A 656 -7.56 14.56 -8.34
CA ILE A 656 -6.26 14.38 -7.67
C ILE A 656 -5.37 13.37 -8.41
N ALA A 657 -5.95 12.27 -8.90
CA ALA A 657 -5.20 11.26 -9.66
C ALA A 657 -4.66 11.85 -10.98
N LEU A 658 -5.45 12.67 -11.67
CA LEU A 658 -5.07 13.32 -12.92
C LEU A 658 -4.02 14.43 -12.70
N LEU A 659 -4.22 15.27 -11.68
CA LEU A 659 -3.27 16.31 -11.27
C LEU A 659 -1.90 15.71 -10.94
N SER A 660 -1.87 14.67 -10.09
CA SER A 660 -0.65 13.92 -9.75
C SER A 660 0.12 13.46 -10.98
N ARG A 661 -0.58 12.84 -11.94
CA ARG A 661 0.04 12.26 -13.14
C ARG A 661 0.65 13.29 -14.08
N ARG A 662 0.27 14.56 -13.95
CA ARG A 662 0.76 15.65 -14.81
C ARG A 662 1.65 16.66 -14.09
N GLY A 663 2.09 16.34 -12.88
CA GLY A 663 3.01 17.17 -12.11
C GLY A 663 2.35 18.38 -11.42
N TRP A 664 1.02 18.41 -11.33
CA TRP A 664 0.32 19.44 -10.57
C TRP A 664 0.37 19.11 -9.06
N SER A 665 0.76 20.11 -8.27
CA SER A 665 0.57 20.09 -6.83
C SER A 665 -0.92 20.03 -6.50
N HIS A 666 -1.27 19.30 -5.44
CA HIS A 666 -2.63 19.13 -5.00
C HIS A 666 -2.67 18.77 -3.51
N VAL A 667 -3.80 19.02 -2.88
CA VAL A 667 -4.15 18.50 -1.56
C VAL A 667 -5.50 17.81 -1.63
N ARG A 668 -5.74 16.90 -0.69
CA ARG A 668 -7.08 16.36 -0.48
C ARG A 668 -7.86 17.34 0.39
N HIS A 669 -8.86 17.97 -0.21
CA HIS A 669 -9.69 18.99 0.42
C HIS A 669 -10.70 18.35 1.37
N ARG A 670 -10.85 19.01 2.52
CA ARG A 670 -11.77 18.63 3.60
C ARG A 670 -12.59 19.84 4.02
N ASN A 671 -13.78 19.59 4.54
CA ASN A 671 -14.61 20.59 5.20
C ASN A 671 -14.14 20.82 6.65
N ASP A 672 -12.84 21.06 6.85
CA ASP A 672 -12.20 21.30 8.16
C ASP A 672 -11.58 22.70 8.27
N GLY A 673 -11.66 23.51 7.20
CA GLY A 673 -11.10 24.87 7.12
C GLY A 673 -9.57 24.95 7.11
N ALA A 674 -8.85 23.85 7.31
CA ALA A 674 -7.38 23.81 7.41
C ALA A 674 -6.71 23.23 6.15
N SER A 675 -7.42 22.36 5.43
CA SER A 675 -6.89 21.59 4.29
C SER A 675 -7.32 22.16 2.94
N TYR A 676 -7.04 23.45 2.68
CA TYR A 676 -7.41 24.11 1.44
C TYR A 676 -6.22 24.69 0.68
N GLN A 677 -5.93 24.15 -0.51
CA GLN A 677 -4.88 24.68 -1.39
C GLN A 677 -5.23 24.38 -2.85
N ASP A 678 -5.37 25.43 -3.65
CA ASP A 678 -5.61 25.30 -5.08
C ASP A 678 -4.50 24.49 -5.77
N PRO A 679 -4.86 23.60 -6.71
CA PRO A 679 -3.90 22.95 -7.56
C PRO A 679 -3.05 23.94 -8.34
N TRP A 680 -1.75 23.66 -8.45
CA TRP A 680 -0.83 24.51 -9.20
C TRP A 680 0.27 23.71 -9.90
N LEU A 681 0.77 24.24 -11.01
CA LEU A 681 1.83 23.65 -11.83
C LEU A 681 3.02 24.61 -11.93
N ALA A 682 4.23 24.14 -11.61
CA ALA A 682 5.46 24.90 -11.82
C ALA A 682 5.83 24.94 -13.31
N LEU A 683 6.22 26.13 -13.80
CA LEU A 683 6.68 26.35 -15.18
C LEU A 683 8.03 27.10 -15.13
N PRO A 684 9.11 26.43 -14.68
CA PRO A 684 10.34 27.10 -14.28
C PRO A 684 11.09 27.78 -15.42
N ASP A 685 11.01 27.27 -16.65
CA ASP A 685 11.73 27.87 -17.82
C ASP A 685 11.24 29.29 -18.13
N TRP A 686 10.01 29.60 -17.73
CA TRP A 686 9.39 30.90 -17.94
C TRP A 686 9.24 31.72 -16.65
N GLY A 687 9.68 31.18 -15.51
CA GLY A 687 9.48 31.80 -14.20
C GLY A 687 7.99 31.95 -13.82
N LEU A 688 7.14 31.05 -14.31
CA LEU A 688 5.68 31.09 -14.11
C LEU A 688 5.21 29.92 -13.25
N ARG A 689 3.99 30.05 -12.73
CA ARG A 689 3.16 28.91 -12.31
C ARG A 689 1.74 29.10 -12.81
N ALA A 690 1.06 28.00 -13.14
CA ALA A 690 -0.38 28.00 -13.37
C ALA A 690 -1.11 27.59 -12.08
N VAL A 691 -2.27 28.19 -11.79
CA VAL A 691 -3.12 27.85 -10.64
C VAL A 691 -4.55 27.66 -11.14
N LEU A 692 -5.15 26.51 -10.82
CA LEU A 692 -6.54 26.22 -11.10
C LEU A 692 -7.33 26.41 -9.81
N HIS A 693 -8.20 27.41 -9.76
CA HIS A 693 -9.07 27.61 -8.62
C HIS A 693 -10.14 26.52 -8.56
N ILE A 694 -10.32 25.95 -7.36
CA ILE A 694 -11.37 24.96 -7.10
C ILE A 694 -12.11 25.29 -5.81
N ALA A 695 -13.36 24.86 -5.72
CA ALA A 695 -14.27 25.03 -4.59
C ALA A 695 -14.77 23.66 -4.10
N GLY A 696 -14.71 23.36 -2.80
CA GLY A 696 -15.40 22.20 -2.24
C GLY A 696 -16.91 22.38 -2.38
N ILE A 697 -17.60 21.37 -2.92
CA ILE A 697 -19.07 21.39 -2.96
C ILE A 697 -19.57 20.52 -1.81
N GLU A 698 -20.27 21.14 -0.85
CA GLU A 698 -20.74 20.46 0.37
C GLU A 698 -21.53 19.19 0.06
N ASP A 699 -21.16 18.14 0.78
CA ASP A 699 -21.89 16.88 0.86
C ASP A 699 -22.13 16.58 2.34
N GLN A 700 -23.31 16.07 2.71
CA GLN A 700 -23.68 15.80 4.10
C GLN A 700 -23.08 14.48 4.63
N GLY A 701 -21.81 14.21 4.31
CA GLY A 701 -21.08 13.04 4.78
C GLY A 701 -20.46 13.24 6.16
N ASP A 702 -20.53 12.20 7.00
CA ASP A 702 -19.98 12.21 8.37
C ASP A 702 -18.44 12.32 8.46
N ASP A 703 -17.72 12.23 7.34
CA ASP A 703 -16.25 12.19 7.31
C ASP A 703 -15.56 13.52 6.97
N LEU A 704 -16.31 14.61 6.80
CA LEU A 704 -15.82 15.94 6.41
C LEU A 704 -15.00 15.95 5.10
N MET A 705 -15.10 14.94 4.24
CA MET A 705 -14.42 14.90 2.94
C MET A 705 -15.35 15.39 1.82
N PHE A 706 -14.84 16.25 0.94
CA PHE A 706 -15.58 16.58 -0.29
C PHE A 706 -15.47 15.43 -1.30
N ASP A 707 -16.58 14.85 -1.74
CA ASP A 707 -16.54 13.90 -2.86
C ASP A 707 -16.46 14.64 -4.21
N THR A 708 -17.11 15.80 -4.31
CA THR A 708 -17.16 16.66 -5.50
C THR A 708 -16.56 18.04 -5.26
N MET A 709 -15.91 18.57 -6.30
CA MET A 709 -15.36 19.92 -6.35
C MET A 709 -15.97 20.70 -7.53
N GLY A 710 -16.13 22.00 -7.37
CA GLY A 710 -16.35 22.95 -8.45
C GLY A 710 -15.02 23.46 -8.96
N THR A 711 -14.87 23.56 -10.28
CA THR A 711 -13.74 24.24 -10.92
C THR A 711 -14.09 25.71 -11.15
N ASP A 712 -13.08 26.57 -11.14
CA ASP A 712 -13.22 28.01 -11.34
C ASP A 712 -12.06 28.52 -12.23
N GLN A 713 -11.67 29.79 -12.05
CA GLN A 713 -10.66 30.48 -12.83
C GLN A 713 -9.31 29.75 -12.93
N LEU A 714 -8.73 29.76 -14.13
CA LEU A 714 -7.33 29.43 -14.37
C LEU A 714 -6.51 30.72 -14.46
N VAL A 715 -5.45 30.82 -13.65
CA VAL A 715 -4.55 31.98 -13.61
C VAL A 715 -3.09 31.58 -13.77
N PHE A 716 -2.31 32.46 -14.39
CA PHE A 716 -0.85 32.36 -14.42
C PHE A 716 -0.28 33.41 -13.49
N VAL A 717 0.68 33.03 -12.65
CA VAL A 717 1.33 33.97 -11.75
C VAL A 717 2.85 33.87 -11.79
N ARG A 718 3.51 34.98 -11.54
CA ARG A 718 4.97 35.12 -11.37
C ARG A 718 5.30 35.26 -9.89
N GLY A 719 6.36 34.59 -9.44
CA GLY A 719 6.70 34.52 -8.02
C GLY A 719 5.60 33.87 -7.19
N GLU A 720 5.34 34.37 -5.99
CA GLU A 720 4.36 33.74 -5.10
C GLU A 720 2.91 34.07 -5.41
N ARG A 721 2.59 35.23 -5.98
CA ARG A 721 1.18 35.69 -6.09
C ARG A 721 0.86 36.64 -7.23
N THR A 722 1.80 37.11 -8.06
CA THR A 722 1.54 38.19 -9.02
C THR A 722 0.89 37.66 -10.30
N PRO A 723 -0.39 37.94 -10.60
CA PRO A 723 -1.03 37.49 -11.83
C PRO A 723 -0.36 38.09 -13.06
N VAL A 724 -0.26 37.30 -14.12
CA VAL A 724 0.34 37.68 -15.39
C VAL A 724 -0.76 37.82 -16.45
N PRO A 725 -0.76 38.89 -17.26
CA PRO A 725 -1.67 38.99 -18.41
C PRO A 725 -1.53 37.76 -19.31
N LEU A 726 -2.66 37.17 -19.73
CA LEU A 726 -2.65 35.96 -20.57
C LEU A 726 -1.97 36.20 -21.93
N GLU A 727 -1.90 37.45 -22.39
CA GLU A 727 -1.16 37.88 -23.57
C GLU A 727 0.37 37.76 -23.43
N GLU A 728 0.89 37.81 -22.20
CA GLU A 728 2.32 37.67 -21.91
C GLU A 728 2.73 36.20 -21.66
N VAL A 729 1.76 35.29 -21.60
CA VAL A 729 2.02 33.85 -21.45
C VAL A 729 2.41 33.27 -22.81
N PRO A 730 3.55 32.55 -22.92
CA PRO A 730 3.94 31.91 -24.18
C PRO A 730 2.84 31.01 -24.73
N ALA A 731 2.58 31.06 -26.03
CA ALA A 731 1.45 30.37 -26.65
C ALA A 731 1.46 28.84 -26.42
N VAL A 732 2.65 28.22 -26.45
CA VAL A 732 2.84 26.81 -26.11
C VAL A 732 2.43 26.54 -24.67
N VAL A 733 2.92 27.34 -23.71
CA VAL A 733 2.60 27.21 -22.28
C VAL A 733 1.10 27.38 -22.04
N LEU A 734 0.49 28.41 -22.62
CA LEU A 734 -0.95 28.64 -22.54
C LEU A 734 -1.72 27.42 -23.07
N SER A 735 -1.34 26.94 -24.25
CA SER A 735 -2.03 25.84 -24.91
C SER A 735 -1.98 24.56 -24.08
N GLU A 736 -0.82 24.25 -23.54
CA GLU A 736 -0.58 23.01 -22.81
C GLU A 736 -1.21 23.00 -21.41
N VAL A 737 -1.19 24.13 -20.71
CA VAL A 737 -1.87 24.25 -19.42
C VAL A 737 -3.39 24.20 -19.60
N MET A 738 -3.92 24.86 -20.62
CA MET A 738 -5.35 24.79 -20.96
C MET A 738 -5.75 23.35 -21.31
N ARG A 739 -4.92 22.65 -22.08
CA ARG A 739 -5.12 21.23 -22.40
C ARG A 739 -5.15 20.35 -21.16
N ASP A 740 -4.29 20.61 -20.20
CA ASP A 740 -4.30 19.90 -18.92
C ASP A 740 -5.64 20.04 -18.21
N VAL A 741 -6.12 21.28 -18.07
CA VAL A 741 -7.38 21.57 -17.39
C VAL A 741 -8.58 21.00 -18.16
N ASP A 742 -8.63 21.10 -19.50
CA ASP A 742 -9.68 20.47 -20.32
C ASP A 742 -9.77 18.97 -20.02
N LEU A 743 -8.62 18.29 -19.97
CA LEU A 743 -8.55 16.86 -19.70
C LEU A 743 -8.92 16.51 -18.25
N PHE A 744 -8.63 17.38 -17.29
CA PHE A 744 -9.07 17.21 -15.90
C PHE A 744 -10.60 17.31 -15.80
N VAL A 745 -11.17 18.37 -16.36
CA VAL A 745 -12.61 18.61 -16.39
C VAL A 745 -13.33 17.50 -17.14
N ALA A 746 -12.82 17.09 -18.31
CA ALA A 746 -13.42 16.03 -19.10
C ALA A 746 -13.37 14.66 -18.39
N ALA A 747 -12.24 14.28 -17.78
CA ALA A 747 -12.13 12.93 -17.20
C ALA A 747 -12.67 12.83 -15.75
N ALA A 748 -12.59 13.90 -14.96
CA ALA A 748 -13.09 13.93 -13.59
C ALA A 748 -14.53 14.46 -13.48
N GLY A 749 -15.05 15.10 -14.54
CA GLY A 749 -16.40 15.67 -14.57
C GLY A 749 -17.49 14.63 -14.37
N VAL A 750 -18.46 14.93 -13.50
CA VAL A 750 -19.60 14.02 -13.24
C VAL A 750 -20.42 13.78 -14.51
N GLY A 751 -20.46 14.76 -15.42
CA GLY A 751 -21.15 14.67 -16.71
C GLY A 751 -20.62 13.61 -17.68
N ASN A 752 -19.44 13.03 -17.44
CA ASN A 752 -18.87 11.96 -18.26
C ASN A 752 -18.93 10.57 -17.59
N ASP A 753 -19.56 10.48 -16.41
CA ASP A 753 -19.81 9.21 -15.73
C ASP A 753 -21.13 8.61 -16.24
N PRO A 754 -21.10 7.49 -17.00
CA PRO A 754 -22.32 6.90 -17.55
C PRO A 754 -23.28 6.38 -16.47
N ASN A 755 -22.81 6.17 -15.23
CA ASN A 755 -23.61 5.74 -14.09
C ASN A 755 -24.30 6.88 -13.35
N TRP A 756 -24.05 8.14 -13.73
CA TRP A 756 -24.57 9.32 -13.02
C TRP A 756 -25.86 9.89 -13.64
N TYR A 757 -26.47 9.18 -14.59
CA TYR A 757 -27.67 9.64 -15.31
C TYR A 757 -28.90 9.83 -14.39
N ASP A 758 -28.94 9.13 -13.25
CA ASP A 758 -29.96 9.27 -12.21
C ASP A 758 -29.63 10.36 -11.19
N GLY A 759 -28.43 10.96 -11.27
CA GLY A 759 -27.88 11.92 -10.31
C GLY A 759 -27.16 11.30 -9.11
N GLY A 760 -26.83 10.00 -9.17
CA GLY A 760 -26.26 9.25 -8.06
C GLY A 760 -27.28 8.97 -6.93
N PRO A 761 -26.85 8.51 -5.74
CA PRO A 761 -27.73 8.01 -4.68
C PRO A 761 -28.81 8.99 -4.18
N GLN A 762 -28.67 10.29 -4.50
CA GLN A 762 -29.54 11.37 -4.06
C GLN A 762 -30.11 12.21 -5.21
N GLY A 763 -29.92 11.82 -6.48
CA GLY A 763 -30.48 12.55 -7.62
C GLY A 763 -29.82 13.90 -7.94
N ARG A 764 -28.57 14.12 -7.53
CA ARG A 764 -27.83 15.38 -7.67
C ARG A 764 -27.29 15.62 -9.08
N TYR A 765 -27.31 16.88 -9.51
CA TYR A 765 -26.69 17.36 -10.76
C TYR A 765 -27.19 16.65 -12.03
N ARG A 766 -28.41 16.12 -12.01
CA ARG A 766 -29.01 15.41 -13.15
C ARG A 766 -29.09 16.29 -14.40
N ASP A 767 -29.50 17.55 -14.23
CA ASP A 767 -29.58 18.51 -15.34
C ASP A 767 -28.18 18.83 -15.89
N TYR A 768 -27.21 19.07 -15.01
CA TYR A 768 -25.81 19.29 -15.38
C TYR A 768 -25.22 18.08 -16.13
N TRP A 769 -25.52 16.86 -15.71
CA TRP A 769 -25.08 15.64 -16.38
C TRP A 769 -25.63 15.57 -17.80
N SER A 770 -26.93 15.81 -17.99
CA SER A 770 -27.56 15.74 -19.31
C SER A 770 -26.99 16.77 -20.28
N GLN A 771 -26.79 18.01 -19.82
CA GLN A 771 -26.20 19.10 -20.60
C GLN A 771 -24.74 18.82 -20.95
N SER A 772 -23.96 18.26 -20.02
CA SER A 772 -22.55 17.94 -20.25
C SER A 772 -22.36 16.70 -21.12
N SER A 773 -23.22 15.69 -20.98
CA SER A 773 -23.13 14.41 -21.69
C SER A 773 -23.36 14.52 -23.20
N PHE A 774 -24.24 15.43 -23.61
CA PHE A 774 -24.71 15.58 -25.00
C PHE A 774 -24.59 17.01 -25.54
N GLY A 775 -23.91 17.88 -24.79
CA GLY A 775 -23.68 19.28 -25.14
C GLY A 775 -22.65 19.47 -26.26
N ASP A 776 -22.06 20.66 -26.33
CA ASP A 776 -21.09 20.97 -27.37
C ASP A 776 -19.77 20.23 -27.15
N LEU A 777 -19.08 19.94 -28.25
CA LEU A 777 -17.79 19.23 -28.19
C LEU A 777 -16.71 20.14 -27.57
N THR A 778 -15.99 19.61 -26.58
CA THR A 778 -14.71 20.20 -26.14
C THR A 778 -13.66 20.09 -27.26
N PRO A 779 -12.54 20.84 -27.20
CA PRO A 779 -11.46 20.70 -28.18
C PRO A 779 -10.94 19.25 -28.33
N THR A 780 -10.81 18.53 -27.20
CA THR A 780 -10.45 17.11 -27.19
C THR A 780 -11.48 16.25 -27.93
N ALA A 781 -12.76 16.54 -27.75
CA ALA A 781 -13.85 15.83 -28.40
C ALA A 781 -13.96 16.13 -29.91
N ARG A 782 -13.66 17.37 -30.33
CA ARG A 782 -13.57 17.74 -31.76
C ARG A 782 -12.48 16.97 -32.47
N THR A 783 -11.28 16.93 -31.88
CA THR A 783 -10.15 16.14 -32.40
C THR A 783 -10.54 14.67 -32.53
N ARG A 784 -11.23 14.11 -31.53
CA ARG A 784 -11.71 12.72 -31.58
C ARG A 784 -12.70 12.50 -32.72
N ARG A 785 -13.64 13.43 -32.93
CA ARG A 785 -14.58 13.39 -34.06
C ARG A 785 -13.86 13.39 -35.40
N GLU A 786 -12.86 14.25 -35.59
CA GLU A 786 -12.04 14.29 -36.82
C GLU A 786 -11.38 12.94 -37.09
N VAL A 787 -10.71 12.38 -36.07
CA VAL A 787 -10.06 11.07 -36.18
C VAL A 787 -11.09 9.96 -36.48
N LEU A 788 -12.25 9.98 -35.83
CA LEU A 788 -13.33 9.04 -36.14
C LEU A 788 -13.82 9.18 -37.59
N ALA A 789 -13.95 10.40 -38.10
CA ALA A 789 -14.38 10.65 -39.48
C ALA A 789 -13.37 10.10 -40.52
N GLU A 790 -12.08 10.05 -40.18
CA GLU A 790 -11.04 9.44 -41.01
C GLU A 790 -11.01 7.90 -40.90
N LEU A 791 -11.28 7.36 -39.71
CA LEU A 791 -11.17 5.92 -39.43
C LEU A 791 -12.42 5.12 -39.83
N ILE A 792 -13.62 5.62 -39.54
CA ILE A 792 -14.90 4.91 -39.79
C ILE A 792 -15.07 4.48 -41.26
N PRO A 793 -14.71 5.29 -42.29
CA PRO A 793 -14.80 4.86 -43.68
C PRO A 793 -13.96 3.62 -44.03
N ARG A 794 -12.95 3.29 -43.22
CA ARG A 794 -12.07 2.12 -43.39
C ARG A 794 -12.61 0.87 -42.69
N LEU A 795 -13.71 0.98 -41.96
CA LEU A 795 -14.33 -0.12 -41.23
C LEU A 795 -15.48 -0.76 -42.03
N ALA A 796 -15.77 -2.03 -41.72
CA ALA A 796 -16.88 -2.77 -42.34
C ALA A 796 -18.27 -2.13 -42.12
N ILE A 797 -18.40 -1.22 -41.15
CA ILE A 797 -19.64 -0.52 -40.80
C ILE A 797 -19.82 0.82 -41.51
N ALA A 798 -18.91 1.21 -42.41
CA ALA A 798 -18.89 2.54 -43.03
C ALA A 798 -20.24 2.95 -43.64
N ASN A 799 -20.91 2.03 -44.35
CA ASN A 799 -22.22 2.28 -44.98
C ASN A 799 -23.41 2.35 -44.00
N ARG A 800 -23.16 2.19 -42.70
CA ARG A 800 -24.13 2.32 -41.61
C ARG A 800 -23.87 3.54 -40.73
N CYS A 801 -22.82 4.32 -41.03
CA CYS A 801 -22.38 5.42 -40.19
C CYS A 801 -22.48 6.77 -40.90
N THR A 802 -22.96 7.78 -40.19
CA THR A 802 -22.99 9.19 -40.62
C THR A 802 -22.51 10.08 -39.48
N PHE A 803 -21.87 11.21 -39.80
CA PHE A 803 -21.43 12.18 -38.81
C PHE A 803 -22.31 13.41 -38.84
N THR A 804 -22.68 13.90 -37.65
CA THR A 804 -23.22 15.24 -37.44
C THR A 804 -22.16 16.12 -36.77
N ASP A 805 -22.55 17.29 -36.25
CA ASP A 805 -21.62 18.20 -35.57
C ASP A 805 -21.02 17.58 -34.30
N ARG A 806 -21.81 16.80 -33.56
CA ARG A 806 -21.40 16.23 -32.26
C ARG A 806 -21.62 14.73 -32.08
N PHE A 807 -22.32 14.07 -33.01
CA PHE A 807 -22.61 12.64 -32.95
C PHE A 807 -22.02 11.86 -34.12
N LEU A 808 -21.59 10.64 -33.82
CA LEU A 808 -21.51 9.55 -34.78
C LEU A 808 -22.86 8.81 -34.75
N GLU A 809 -23.62 8.90 -35.82
CA GLU A 809 -24.86 8.15 -35.98
C GLU A 809 -24.57 6.77 -36.58
N VAL A 810 -25.15 5.73 -35.99
CA VAL A 810 -24.94 4.33 -36.36
C VAL A 810 -26.31 3.69 -36.57
N ARG A 811 -26.60 3.31 -37.81
CA ARG A 811 -27.84 2.60 -38.16
C ARG A 811 -27.68 1.11 -37.85
N GLY A 812 -28.30 0.62 -36.77
CA GLY A 812 -28.43 -0.81 -36.47
C GLY A 812 -29.53 -1.50 -37.29
N ASP A 813 -29.84 -2.75 -36.96
CA ASP A 813 -30.94 -3.52 -37.57
C ASP A 813 -32.26 -3.39 -36.78
N LEU A 814 -32.21 -2.93 -35.52
CA LEU A 814 -33.35 -2.65 -34.65
C LEU A 814 -33.60 -1.15 -34.53
N HIS A 815 -32.55 -0.36 -34.27
CA HIS A 815 -32.66 1.09 -34.03
C HIS A 815 -31.56 1.89 -34.72
N THR A 816 -31.69 3.22 -34.73
CA THR A 816 -30.58 4.13 -35.06
C THR A 816 -30.04 4.75 -33.78
N TYR A 817 -28.72 4.76 -33.63
CA TYR A 817 -28.03 5.17 -32.42
C TYR A 817 -27.18 6.41 -32.67
N ARG A 818 -27.22 7.39 -31.77
CA ARG A 818 -26.37 8.59 -31.82
C ARG A 818 -25.34 8.51 -30.69
N ILE A 819 -24.07 8.31 -31.04
CA ILE A 819 -22.97 8.22 -30.09
C ILE A 819 -22.29 9.59 -30.01
N HIS A 820 -22.30 10.22 -28.85
CA HIS A 820 -21.68 11.53 -28.67
C HIS A 820 -20.14 11.42 -28.76
N CYS A 821 -19.50 12.23 -29.61
CA CYS A 821 -18.06 12.12 -29.88
C CYS A 821 -17.18 12.53 -28.68
N GLY A 822 -17.74 13.27 -27.72
CA GLY A 822 -17.04 13.66 -26.49
C GLY A 822 -17.15 12.63 -25.37
N SER A 823 -18.37 12.33 -24.96
CA SER A 823 -18.68 11.51 -23.79
C SER A 823 -18.74 10.01 -24.10
N GLY A 824 -18.99 9.64 -25.37
CA GLY A 824 -19.28 8.26 -25.76
C GLY A 824 -20.68 7.77 -25.34
N ASN A 825 -21.52 8.65 -24.79
CA ASN A 825 -22.89 8.32 -24.39
C ASN A 825 -23.80 8.18 -25.63
N ILE A 826 -24.81 7.31 -25.52
CA ILE A 826 -25.60 6.86 -26.66
C ILE A 826 -27.06 7.26 -26.48
N LEU A 827 -27.66 7.80 -27.54
CA LEU A 827 -29.10 8.04 -27.65
C LEU A 827 -29.70 7.13 -28.72
N ILE A 828 -30.91 6.63 -28.49
CA ILE A 828 -31.69 5.87 -29.47
C ILE A 828 -32.66 6.83 -30.16
N ALA A 829 -32.54 6.97 -31.48
CA ALA A 829 -33.44 7.78 -32.30
C ALA A 829 -34.76 7.02 -32.60
N PRO A 830 -35.89 7.71 -32.80
CA PRO A 830 -36.03 9.17 -32.88
C PRO A 830 -36.17 9.88 -31.52
N ASP A 831 -36.62 9.19 -30.46
CA ASP A 831 -37.06 9.82 -29.20
C ASP A 831 -35.93 10.26 -28.25
N ASP A 832 -34.67 10.10 -28.65
CA ASP A 832 -33.49 10.42 -27.83
C ASP A 832 -33.47 9.71 -26.48
N ARG A 833 -33.93 8.45 -26.46
CA ARG A 833 -33.85 7.61 -25.26
C ARG A 833 -32.40 7.23 -24.97
N TYR A 834 -31.91 7.52 -23.77
CA TYR A 834 -30.55 7.17 -23.35
C TYR A 834 -30.35 5.65 -23.30
N LEU A 835 -29.23 5.18 -23.86
CA LEU A 835 -28.78 3.79 -23.81
C LEU A 835 -27.45 3.71 -23.05
N CYS A 836 -27.48 3.06 -21.89
CA CYS A 836 -26.30 2.87 -21.06
C CYS A 836 -25.57 1.56 -21.44
N ILE A 837 -24.36 1.69 -21.98
CA ILE A 837 -23.44 0.58 -22.24
C ILE A 837 -22.15 0.86 -21.48
N ILE A 838 -21.88 0.05 -20.47
CA ILE A 838 -20.67 0.13 -19.64
C ILE A 838 -19.66 -0.88 -20.18
N PRO A 839 -18.50 -0.45 -20.70
CA PRO A 839 -17.45 -1.37 -21.11
C PRO A 839 -16.90 -2.12 -19.88
N ASP A 840 -16.67 -3.42 -20.01
CA ASP A 840 -15.94 -4.23 -19.02
C ASP A 840 -14.49 -3.72 -18.99
N SER A 841 -14.19 -2.80 -18.07
CA SER A 841 -12.96 -1.97 -18.07
C SER A 841 -11.67 -2.78 -17.98
N ALA A 842 -11.76 -4.05 -17.58
CA ALA A 842 -10.64 -5.00 -17.55
C ALA A 842 -10.35 -5.68 -18.91
N LYS A 843 -11.16 -5.47 -19.96
CA LYS A 843 -11.10 -6.26 -21.21
C LYS A 843 -11.15 -5.46 -22.51
N ALA A 844 -11.23 -4.13 -22.48
CA ALA A 844 -11.20 -3.32 -23.69
C ALA A 844 -9.81 -3.41 -24.34
N LYS A 845 -9.61 -4.37 -25.25
CA LYS A 845 -8.44 -4.40 -26.13
C LYS A 845 -8.55 -3.23 -27.09
N GLU A 846 -7.42 -2.55 -27.34
CA GLU A 846 -7.36 -1.65 -28.50
C GLU A 846 -7.76 -2.44 -29.75
N PRO A 847 -8.59 -1.85 -30.63
CA PRO A 847 -9.02 -2.53 -31.84
C PRO A 847 -7.79 -2.92 -32.68
N GLU A 848 -7.81 -4.10 -33.31
CA GLU A 848 -6.77 -4.57 -34.25
C GLU A 848 -6.81 -3.73 -35.55
N MET A 849 -6.54 -2.44 -35.43
CA MET A 849 -6.53 -1.46 -36.51
C MET A 849 -5.50 -0.38 -36.21
N PHE A 850 -4.99 0.26 -37.26
CA PHE A 850 -4.13 1.43 -37.10
C PHE A 850 -4.88 2.57 -36.39
N LEU A 851 -4.28 3.07 -35.31
CA LEU A 851 -4.67 4.32 -34.65
C LEU A 851 -3.54 5.34 -34.84
N PRO A 852 -3.85 6.63 -35.05
CA PRO A 852 -2.82 7.66 -35.26
C PRO A 852 -1.99 7.96 -34.00
N PHE A 853 -2.49 7.60 -32.82
CA PHE A 853 -1.80 7.78 -31.54
C PHE A 853 -2.29 6.78 -30.49
N GLU A 854 -1.47 6.56 -29.46
CA GLU A 854 -1.78 5.73 -28.29
C GLU A 854 -2.52 6.55 -27.20
N GLY A 855 -3.26 5.88 -26.31
CA GLY A 855 -3.69 6.44 -25.01
C GLY A 855 -5.04 7.17 -24.94
N ASP A 856 -5.81 7.28 -26.03
CA ASP A 856 -7.20 7.79 -25.99
C ASP A 856 -8.20 6.63 -25.88
N SER A 857 -8.42 6.17 -24.65
CA SER A 857 -9.35 5.05 -24.37
C SER A 857 -10.79 5.34 -24.83
N ARG A 858 -11.21 6.61 -24.85
CA ARG A 858 -12.55 7.01 -25.27
C ARG A 858 -12.74 6.84 -26.77
N LEU A 859 -11.70 7.09 -27.58
CA LEU A 859 -11.73 6.81 -29.01
C LEU A 859 -11.99 5.31 -29.28
N GLY A 860 -11.25 4.43 -28.62
CA GLY A 860 -11.44 2.97 -28.73
C GLY A 860 -12.82 2.51 -28.24
N GLU A 861 -13.34 3.12 -27.18
CA GLU A 861 -14.69 2.85 -26.67
C GLU A 861 -15.78 3.23 -27.68
N ILE A 862 -15.70 4.40 -28.30
CA ILE A 862 -16.68 4.85 -29.30
C ILE A 862 -16.67 3.92 -30.52
N ILE A 863 -15.49 3.52 -31.00
CA ILE A 863 -15.37 2.56 -32.11
C ILE A 863 -15.99 1.21 -31.73
N SER A 864 -15.71 0.71 -30.52
CA SER A 864 -16.26 -0.55 -30.02
C SER A 864 -17.79 -0.50 -29.92
N LYS A 865 -18.35 0.61 -29.40
CA LYS A 865 -19.80 0.85 -29.35
C LYS A 865 -20.40 0.92 -30.75
N ALA A 866 -19.77 1.61 -31.69
CA ALA A 866 -20.25 1.69 -33.07
C ALA A 866 -20.30 0.31 -33.74
N LEU A 867 -19.26 -0.52 -33.58
CA LEU A 867 -19.22 -1.88 -34.10
C LEU A 867 -20.30 -2.79 -33.48
N LEU A 868 -20.51 -2.68 -32.17
CA LEU A 868 -21.54 -3.43 -31.44
C LEU A 868 -22.94 -3.04 -31.92
N LEU A 869 -23.24 -1.74 -31.99
CA LEU A 869 -24.55 -1.19 -32.31
C LEU A 869 -24.91 -1.33 -33.79
N ALA A 870 -23.92 -1.32 -34.69
CA ALA A 870 -24.10 -1.66 -36.09
C ALA A 870 -24.55 -3.12 -36.30
N ALA A 871 -24.43 -3.98 -35.29
CA ALA A 871 -24.87 -5.37 -35.30
C ALA A 871 -25.81 -5.68 -34.12
N ASP A 872 -26.69 -4.74 -33.77
CA ASP A 872 -27.58 -4.79 -32.60
C ASP A 872 -28.40 -6.10 -32.45
N LYS A 873 -28.86 -6.73 -33.54
CA LYS A 873 -29.53 -8.05 -33.51
C LYS A 873 -28.66 -9.20 -32.98
N LYS A 874 -27.33 -9.04 -33.00
CA LYS A 874 -26.38 -10.05 -32.50
C LYS A 874 -26.02 -9.85 -31.03
N ILE A 875 -26.52 -8.78 -30.39
CA ILE A 875 -26.29 -8.51 -28.97
C ILE A 875 -26.99 -9.58 -28.14
N LYS A 876 -26.27 -10.20 -27.20
CA LYS A 876 -26.79 -11.24 -26.29
C LYS A 876 -26.83 -10.81 -24.82
N ASP A 877 -26.29 -9.63 -24.52
CA ASP A 877 -26.23 -9.11 -23.16
C ASP A 877 -27.66 -8.77 -22.67
N PRO A 878 -28.15 -9.40 -21.59
CA PRO A 878 -29.53 -9.19 -21.14
C PRO A 878 -29.78 -7.77 -20.63
N VAL A 879 -28.77 -7.07 -20.11
CA VAL A 879 -28.88 -5.69 -19.61
C VAL A 879 -29.05 -4.72 -20.77
N ILE A 880 -28.32 -4.93 -21.87
CA ILE A 880 -28.47 -4.12 -23.08
C ILE A 880 -29.80 -4.43 -23.76
N LEU A 881 -30.16 -5.71 -23.90
CA LEU A 881 -31.41 -6.13 -24.55
C LEU A 881 -32.66 -5.56 -23.86
N HIS A 882 -32.67 -5.48 -22.52
CA HIS A 882 -33.78 -4.88 -21.78
C HIS A 882 -33.96 -3.38 -22.11
N GLN A 883 -32.86 -2.66 -22.35
CA GLN A 883 -32.91 -1.25 -22.74
C GLN A 883 -33.28 -1.03 -24.21
N LEU A 884 -33.10 -2.03 -25.08
CA LEU A 884 -33.44 -1.96 -26.51
C LEU A 884 -34.90 -2.32 -26.80
N ALA A 885 -35.61 -2.90 -25.82
CA ALA A 885 -37.03 -3.18 -25.92
C ALA A 885 -37.83 -1.88 -26.18
N PRO A 886 -38.91 -1.93 -26.96
CA PRO A 886 -39.77 -0.78 -27.26
C PRO A 886 -40.29 -0.07 -26.00
#